data_AF-A0A7C1KN13-F1
#
_entry.id   AF-A0A7C1KN13-F1
#
_cell.length_a   1.000
_cell.length_b   1.000
_cell.length_c   1.000
_cell.angle_alpha   90.00
_cell.angle_beta   90.00
_cell.angle_gamma   90.00
#
_symmetry.space_group_name_H-M   'P 1'
#
loop_
_entity.id
_entity.type
_entity.pdbx_description
1 polymer ?
#
loop_
_entity_poly.entity_id
_entity_poly.type
_entity_poly.pdbx_seq_one_letter_code
_entity_poly.pdbx_strand_id
1 'polypeptide(L)'
;MPINIPLTKLKRGFTPLTGLKRGFTPLEELPSERQIVPTKPKSTLDFLIPSLKETISEYKWLPKSIRPYAQKFGEFLTPESKEEELAMMVMGASGGLGKIGPKAAKIVGKERITMEAKALVKRGIQKTKEANTIQKVINALKEAKPLRGLQERLYTKARGAKLAKMLGVAKKTTGEAGFFAEKGALKGELPKVQFESIRKKIGQTDIDTLFNKVKASPILTEWEKIPAREGLSKIFGEVGGKVPTKNEIKLLKDVFGEDFSKTILEKQPLLDKFKEAGFQLANIPRSIMASFDLSAPFRQGIFLIGKPKQFFSAFAKQFKTFASEKAYKALNDEIVSRPTYKLMRKNELAITELGQSLTTREEAFMSNWAERIPLIGKVVRASGRAYTGFLNKLRADVFDDFIKKGIKLEIEDPKFLKDAADFINHATGRGRLPQKLEPAAIALNTIFFSPRLTMSRLNLINPIYYVRLQPQVRKEALKSLFTFASTAALIATLAKMGGADIETDPRNANFAKLKFGNTRYDMLGGFQQPIRLAAQLISGKIISSTTGKTITLGEGYKPLTRAGIISRFFEYKTSPVASFALSLAKGQTAIGEKVDIPTEVVNRFTPMVIQDMIDLYREEGPEGIPMGFPAIFGVGVQSYGGVESYNLQGRKYPELNKELDRLQATIGFPSTQAFGTELSNKEYKNLRKTTGKAIAGALTELIKDPEYVKLSDEQKKRLINKVVDKVKTKAKSKLFSDKEMINEIRKRLIKGGMDEEKAKETAKEIYEKEF
;
A
#
# COMPACT_ATOMS: atom_id res chain seq x y z
N MET A 1 -33.66 20.12 10.64
CA MET A 1 -34.09 21.05 9.58
C MET A 1 -33.51 20.56 8.26
N PRO A 2 -34.32 20.12 7.28
CA PRO A 2 -33.81 19.70 5.98
C PRO A 2 -33.68 20.94 5.07
N ILE A 3 -32.46 21.20 4.59
CA ILE A 3 -32.19 22.28 3.64
C ILE A 3 -32.28 21.69 2.23
N ASN A 4 -33.26 22.19 1.49
CA ASN A 4 -33.55 21.89 0.09
C ASN A 4 -32.66 22.81 -0.79
N ILE A 5 -31.88 22.26 -1.71
CA ILE A 5 -31.10 23.05 -2.68
C ILE A 5 -31.64 22.78 -4.09
N PRO A 6 -32.16 23.80 -4.82
CA PRO A 6 -32.66 23.61 -6.18
C PRO A 6 -31.53 23.49 -7.20
N LEU A 7 -31.57 22.41 -8.00
CA LEU A 7 -30.71 22.17 -9.15
C LEU A 7 -31.23 22.93 -10.39
N THR A 8 -30.94 24.22 -10.48
CA THR A 8 -31.11 24.98 -11.73
C THR A 8 -29.99 25.99 -11.92
N LYS A 9 -28.88 25.56 -12.55
CA LYS A 9 -28.00 26.35 -13.45
C LYS A 9 -26.73 25.55 -13.75
N LEU A 10 -26.75 24.79 -14.84
CA LEU A 10 -25.57 24.43 -15.64
C LEU A 10 -26.05 23.80 -16.96
N LYS A 11 -26.60 24.64 -17.84
CA LYS A 11 -26.67 24.36 -19.28
C LYS A 11 -25.56 25.17 -19.94
N ARG A 12 -24.53 24.49 -20.47
CA ARG A 12 -24.03 24.66 -21.85
C ARG A 12 -22.69 23.95 -22.02
N GLY A 13 -22.64 23.10 -23.05
CA GLY A 13 -21.40 22.72 -23.73
C GLY A 13 -21.08 21.23 -23.68
N PHE A 14 -21.85 20.38 -24.37
CA PHE A 14 -21.31 19.21 -25.07
C PHE A 14 -22.28 18.80 -26.20
N THR A 15 -21.76 18.86 -27.43
CA THR A 15 -22.42 18.47 -28.68
C THR A 15 -22.47 16.94 -28.80
N PRO A 16 -23.61 16.31 -29.14
CA PRO A 16 -23.67 14.86 -29.36
C PRO A 16 -23.43 14.51 -30.83
N LEU A 17 -22.50 13.58 -31.09
CA LEU A 17 -22.40 12.90 -32.39
C LEU A 17 -23.43 11.78 -32.46
N THR A 18 -24.37 11.96 -33.37
CA THR A 18 -25.40 11.03 -33.82
C THR A 18 -24.81 9.87 -34.59
N GLY A 19 -25.32 8.65 -34.36
CA GLY A 19 -25.15 7.55 -35.31
C GLY A 19 -25.43 6.16 -34.74
N LEU A 20 -26.72 5.77 -34.68
CA LEU A 20 -27.27 4.44 -35.04
C LEU A 20 -28.64 4.24 -34.39
N LYS A 21 -29.69 4.37 -35.20
CA LYS A 21 -31.06 3.92 -34.91
C LYS A 21 -31.18 2.44 -35.29
N ARG A 22 -31.82 1.64 -34.42
CA ARG A 22 -33.07 0.87 -34.64
C ARG A 22 -33.06 -0.45 -33.86
N GLY A 23 -34.18 -0.70 -33.15
CA GLY A 23 -34.60 -2.05 -32.77
C GLY A 23 -34.89 -2.25 -31.28
N PHE A 24 -35.89 -1.57 -30.73
CA PHE A 24 -36.61 -2.06 -29.54
C PHE A 24 -37.87 -2.78 -30.01
N THR A 25 -38.08 -4.02 -29.56
CA THR A 25 -39.38 -4.70 -29.54
C THR A 25 -39.75 -5.00 -28.08
N PRO A 26 -41.03 -4.85 -27.67
CA PRO A 26 -41.46 -4.95 -26.27
C PRO A 26 -41.63 -6.41 -25.80
N LEU A 27 -41.56 -6.60 -24.48
CA LEU A 27 -41.95 -7.82 -23.78
C LEU A 27 -43.46 -8.07 -23.92
N GLU A 28 -43.84 -9.22 -24.46
CA GLU A 28 -45.02 -9.98 -24.04
C GLU A 28 -44.92 -11.43 -24.54
N GLU A 29 -45.44 -12.36 -23.72
CA GLU A 29 -45.61 -13.81 -23.93
C GLU A 29 -44.37 -14.74 -23.83
N LEU A 30 -44.05 -15.14 -22.59
CA LEU A 30 -43.34 -16.40 -22.31
C LEU A 30 -44.37 -17.51 -22.01
N PRO A 31 -44.42 -18.61 -22.79
CA PRO A 31 -45.22 -19.77 -22.45
C PRO A 31 -44.68 -20.50 -21.21
N SER A 32 -45.62 -20.95 -20.40
CA SER A 32 -45.49 -21.81 -19.23
C SER A 32 -44.83 -23.17 -19.53
N GLU A 33 -43.98 -23.60 -18.58
CA GLU A 33 -43.60 -24.98 -18.23
C GLU A 33 -43.22 -25.98 -19.35
N ARG A 34 -41.91 -26.24 -19.48
CA ARG A 34 -41.41 -27.62 -19.58
C ARG A 34 -40.50 -27.90 -18.40
N GLN A 35 -40.95 -28.76 -17.49
CA GLN A 35 -40.12 -29.41 -16.50
C GLN A 35 -38.93 -30.09 -17.19
N ILE A 36 -37.72 -29.57 -17.02
CA ILE A 36 -36.50 -30.33 -17.28
C ILE A 36 -36.11 -30.98 -15.95
N VAL A 37 -36.49 -32.25 -15.79
CA VAL A 37 -35.96 -33.12 -14.75
C VAL A 37 -34.44 -33.25 -14.99
N PRO A 38 -33.56 -32.93 -14.02
CA PRO A 38 -32.14 -33.21 -14.18
C PRO A 38 -31.94 -34.72 -14.09
N THR A 39 -31.59 -35.35 -15.21
CA THR A 39 -31.13 -36.74 -15.20
C THR A 39 -29.82 -36.83 -14.42
N LYS A 40 -29.79 -37.67 -13.37
CA LYS A 40 -28.56 -37.96 -12.62
C LYS A 40 -27.51 -38.58 -13.56
N PRO A 41 -26.24 -38.16 -13.50
CA PRO A 41 -25.16 -38.83 -14.24
C PRO A 41 -25.01 -40.28 -13.73
N LYS A 42 -24.83 -41.22 -14.65
CA LYS A 42 -24.83 -42.67 -14.35
C LYS A 42 -23.46 -43.21 -13.93
N SER A 43 -22.36 -42.47 -14.12
CA SER A 43 -21.04 -42.88 -13.61
C SER A 43 -20.06 -41.72 -13.33
N THR A 44 -18.97 -42.01 -12.60
CA THR A 44 -17.86 -41.09 -12.29
C THR A 44 -17.11 -40.59 -13.55
N LEU A 45 -17.20 -41.34 -14.66
CA LEU A 45 -16.49 -41.05 -15.92
C LEU A 45 -17.18 -39.96 -16.76
N ASP A 46 -18.51 -39.81 -16.64
CA ASP A 46 -19.29 -38.77 -17.33
C ASP A 46 -18.84 -37.34 -16.95
N PHE A 47 -18.22 -37.20 -15.77
CA PHE A 47 -17.71 -35.92 -15.26
C PHE A 47 -16.23 -35.67 -15.60
N LEU A 48 -15.46 -36.72 -15.89
CA LEU A 48 -14.01 -36.65 -16.13
C LEU A 48 -13.68 -36.27 -17.57
N ILE A 49 -14.47 -36.72 -18.55
CA ILE A 49 -14.22 -36.55 -19.98
C ILE A 49 -14.10 -35.07 -20.40
N PRO A 50 -14.95 -34.13 -19.95
CA PRO A 50 -14.81 -32.72 -20.31
C PRO A 50 -13.53 -32.09 -19.75
N SER A 51 -13.16 -32.40 -18.51
CA SER A 51 -11.95 -31.88 -17.85
C SER A 51 -10.66 -32.47 -18.45
N LEU A 52 -10.69 -33.73 -18.88
CA LEU A 52 -9.60 -34.36 -19.63
C LEU A 52 -9.45 -33.75 -21.03
N LYS A 53 -10.55 -33.51 -21.75
CA LYS A 53 -10.53 -32.80 -23.05
C LYS A 53 -9.96 -31.39 -22.93
N GLU A 54 -10.35 -30.66 -21.90
CA GLU A 54 -9.83 -29.32 -21.61
C GLU A 54 -8.33 -29.36 -21.28
N THR A 55 -7.90 -30.31 -20.44
CA THR A 55 -6.49 -30.54 -20.11
C THR A 55 -5.65 -30.91 -21.34
N ILE A 56 -6.21 -31.69 -22.27
CA ILE A 56 -5.53 -32.10 -23.52
C ILE A 56 -5.42 -30.93 -24.51
N SER A 57 -6.40 -30.02 -24.53
CA SER A 57 -6.42 -28.87 -25.44
C SER A 57 -5.35 -27.79 -25.14
N GLU A 58 -4.81 -27.75 -23.91
CA GLU A 58 -3.87 -26.71 -23.47
C GLU A 58 -2.37 -27.02 -23.71
N TYR A 59 -2.01 -28.17 -24.31
CA TYR A 59 -0.61 -28.59 -24.42
C TYR A 59 0.20 -27.90 -25.54
N LYS A 60 0.75 -26.71 -25.25
CA LYS A 60 1.77 -26.04 -26.07
C LYS A 60 3.18 -26.63 -25.98
N TRP A 61 3.46 -27.57 -25.06
CA TRP A 61 4.78 -28.20 -24.91
C TRP A 61 4.96 -29.53 -25.66
N LEU A 62 3.92 -30.07 -26.30
CA LEU A 62 4.05 -31.21 -27.21
C LEU A 62 4.70 -30.77 -28.54
N PRO A 63 5.63 -31.57 -29.10
CA PRO A 63 6.17 -31.36 -30.45
C PRO A 63 5.03 -31.21 -31.47
N LYS A 64 5.20 -30.32 -32.45
CA LYS A 64 4.14 -30.00 -33.45
C LYS A 64 3.63 -31.25 -34.20
N SER A 65 4.47 -32.27 -34.36
CA SER A 65 4.15 -33.54 -35.02
C SER A 65 3.13 -34.42 -34.28
N ILE A 66 2.93 -34.23 -32.97
CA ILE A 66 2.11 -35.11 -32.13
C ILE A 66 0.73 -34.50 -31.82
N ARG A 67 0.57 -33.18 -32.00
CA ARG A 67 -0.69 -32.45 -31.69
C ARG A 67 -1.93 -32.94 -32.45
N PRO A 68 -1.87 -33.33 -33.73
CA PRO A 68 -3.04 -33.85 -34.45
C PRO A 68 -3.57 -35.16 -33.84
N TYR A 69 -2.69 -35.99 -33.29
CA TYR A 69 -3.04 -37.24 -32.64
C TYR A 69 -3.68 -37.02 -31.26
N ALA A 70 -3.22 -36.01 -30.52
CA ALA A 70 -3.82 -35.60 -29.24
C ALA A 70 -5.21 -34.98 -29.39
N GLN A 71 -5.53 -34.36 -30.53
CA GLN A 71 -6.89 -33.88 -30.83
C GLN A 71 -7.84 -35.03 -31.17
N LYS A 72 -7.41 -36.02 -31.98
CA LYS A 72 -8.17 -37.27 -32.21
C LYS A 72 -8.39 -38.10 -30.93
N PHE A 73 -7.50 -37.98 -29.94
CA PHE A 73 -7.58 -38.69 -28.65
C PHE A 73 -8.83 -38.32 -27.82
N GLY A 74 -9.35 -37.10 -27.94
CA GLY A 74 -10.58 -36.68 -27.25
C GLY A 74 -11.84 -37.39 -27.75
N GLU A 75 -11.80 -37.98 -28.95
CA GLU A 75 -12.95 -38.62 -29.59
C GLU A 75 -13.15 -40.08 -29.15
N PHE A 76 -12.12 -40.75 -28.62
CA PHE A 76 -12.14 -42.19 -28.27
C PHE A 76 -12.40 -42.52 -26.78
N LEU A 77 -12.65 -41.52 -25.94
CA LEU A 77 -12.97 -41.73 -24.52
C LEU A 77 -14.46 -42.11 -24.38
N THR A 78 -14.75 -43.41 -24.19
CA THR A 78 -16.09 -43.90 -23.82
C THR A 78 -16.14 -44.37 -22.36
N PRO A 79 -17.32 -44.34 -21.69
CA PRO A 79 -17.47 -44.73 -20.29
C PRO A 79 -17.14 -46.20 -19.97
N GLU A 80 -17.01 -47.08 -20.98
CA GLU A 80 -16.71 -48.51 -20.78
C GLU A 80 -15.22 -48.87 -20.73
N SER A 81 -14.30 -47.90 -20.90
CA SER A 81 -12.86 -48.18 -21.01
C SER A 81 -12.24 -48.65 -19.68
N LYS A 82 -11.55 -49.81 -19.70
CA LYS A 82 -10.99 -50.46 -18.50
C LYS A 82 -9.70 -49.77 -18.05
N GLU A 83 -9.40 -49.75 -16.75
CA GLU A 83 -8.20 -49.10 -16.16
C GLU A 83 -6.87 -49.49 -16.85
N GLU A 84 -6.82 -50.69 -17.45
CA GLU A 84 -5.66 -51.22 -18.16
C GLU A 84 -5.44 -50.58 -19.55
N GLU A 85 -6.51 -50.16 -20.24
CA GLU A 85 -6.42 -49.44 -21.52
C GLU A 85 -5.96 -47.99 -21.32
N LEU A 86 -6.48 -47.32 -20.29
CA LEU A 86 -6.04 -45.98 -19.87
C LEU A 86 -4.56 -45.97 -19.47
N ALA A 87 -4.08 -47.02 -18.79
CA ALA A 87 -2.67 -47.17 -18.44
C ALA A 87 -1.76 -47.41 -19.67
N MET A 88 -2.21 -48.20 -20.66
CA MET A 88 -1.46 -48.39 -21.91
C MET A 88 -1.40 -47.14 -22.80
N MET A 89 -2.46 -46.33 -22.80
CA MET A 89 -2.52 -45.11 -23.61
C MET A 89 -1.64 -43.98 -23.07
N VAL A 90 -1.49 -43.84 -21.75
CA VAL A 90 -0.56 -42.86 -21.14
C VAL A 90 0.90 -43.20 -21.47
N MET A 91 1.25 -44.49 -21.56
CA MET A 91 2.60 -44.95 -21.94
C MET A 91 3.01 -44.58 -23.38
N GLY A 92 2.05 -44.53 -24.31
CA GLY A 92 2.29 -44.11 -25.69
C GLY A 92 2.61 -42.62 -25.85
N ALA A 93 2.13 -41.77 -24.93
CA ALA A 93 2.30 -40.32 -25.00
C ALA A 93 3.60 -39.80 -24.35
N SER A 94 4.26 -40.58 -23.48
CA SER A 94 5.43 -40.15 -22.69
C SER A 94 6.80 -40.47 -23.30
N GLY A 95 6.89 -40.94 -24.55
CA GLY A 95 8.14 -40.91 -25.34
C GLY A 95 9.28 -41.83 -24.87
N GLY A 96 8.98 -42.96 -24.22
CA GLY A 96 9.98 -43.87 -23.62
C GLY A 96 10.45 -45.07 -24.48
N LEU A 97 10.49 -44.96 -25.81
CA LEU A 97 10.94 -46.06 -26.70
C LEU A 97 11.96 -45.60 -27.76
N GLY A 98 12.86 -44.69 -27.37
CA GLY A 98 14.08 -44.42 -28.13
C GLY A 98 15.28 -45.14 -27.51
N LYS A 99 15.69 -46.28 -28.08
CA LYS A 99 17.01 -46.94 -27.91
C LYS A 99 17.21 -47.99 -26.79
N ILE A 100 16.34 -48.99 -26.65
CA ILE A 100 16.74 -50.28 -26.01
C ILE A 100 16.20 -51.43 -26.85
N GLY A 101 17.08 -52.37 -27.23
CA GLY A 101 16.78 -53.46 -28.16
C GLY A 101 15.63 -54.39 -27.72
N PRO A 102 14.91 -55.00 -28.68
CA PRO A 102 13.57 -55.57 -28.50
C PRO A 102 13.46 -56.82 -27.59
N LYS A 103 14.55 -57.35 -27.04
CA LYS A 103 14.52 -58.57 -26.20
C LYS A 103 14.71 -58.31 -24.69
N ALA A 104 15.36 -57.22 -24.27
CA ALA A 104 15.58 -56.93 -22.86
C ALA A 104 14.41 -56.16 -22.18
N ALA A 105 13.58 -55.46 -22.96
CA ALA A 105 12.47 -54.66 -22.46
C ALA A 105 11.18 -55.44 -22.17
N LYS A 106 11.09 -56.72 -22.56
CA LYS A 106 9.81 -57.45 -22.63
C LYS A 106 9.28 -57.94 -21.27
N ILE A 107 10.12 -58.04 -20.24
CA ILE A 107 9.74 -58.63 -18.94
C ILE A 107 9.91 -57.63 -17.78
N VAL A 108 11.07 -56.96 -17.66
CA VAL A 108 11.34 -56.06 -16.51
C VAL A 108 10.78 -54.65 -16.70
N GLY A 109 10.69 -54.16 -17.95
CA GLY A 109 10.14 -52.83 -18.26
C GLY A 109 8.62 -52.76 -18.19
N LYS A 110 7.92 -53.84 -18.57
CA LYS A 110 6.46 -53.83 -18.66
C LYS A 110 5.78 -53.72 -17.28
N GLU A 111 6.30 -54.41 -16.27
CA GLU A 111 5.76 -54.35 -14.88
C GLU A 111 6.08 -53.03 -14.17
N ARG A 112 7.32 -52.54 -14.29
CA ARG A 112 7.73 -51.28 -13.63
C ARG A 112 7.03 -50.06 -14.23
N ILE A 113 6.86 -50.04 -15.56
CA ILE A 113 6.20 -48.94 -16.29
C ILE A 113 4.67 -49.01 -16.11
N THR A 114 4.06 -50.20 -16.04
CA THR A 114 2.61 -50.31 -15.70
C THR A 114 2.31 -49.90 -14.26
N MET A 115 3.22 -50.14 -13.30
CA MET A 115 3.07 -49.64 -11.93
C MET A 115 3.11 -48.10 -11.86
N GLU A 116 4.02 -47.45 -12.57
CA GLU A 116 4.12 -45.98 -12.60
C GLU A 116 2.91 -45.33 -13.30
N ALA A 117 2.43 -45.92 -14.40
CA ALA A 117 1.22 -45.47 -15.08
C ALA A 117 -0.03 -45.63 -14.19
N LYS A 118 -0.19 -46.79 -13.53
CA LYS A 118 -1.26 -47.02 -12.54
C LYS A 118 -1.17 -46.04 -11.37
N ALA A 119 0.03 -45.70 -10.90
CA ALA A 119 0.22 -44.70 -9.85
C ALA A 119 -0.15 -43.28 -10.29
N LEU A 120 0.14 -42.89 -11.54
CA LEU A 120 -0.26 -41.60 -12.12
C LEU A 120 -1.77 -41.49 -12.29
N VAL A 121 -2.43 -42.53 -12.81
CA VAL A 121 -3.90 -42.59 -12.94
C VAL A 121 -4.56 -42.53 -11.56
N LYS A 122 -4.06 -43.30 -10.58
CA LYS A 122 -4.54 -43.26 -9.19
C LYS A 122 -4.37 -41.88 -8.55
N ARG A 123 -3.25 -41.19 -8.80
CA ARG A 123 -3.03 -39.79 -8.36
C ARG A 123 -3.99 -38.82 -9.05
N GLY A 124 -4.28 -39.02 -10.34
CA GLY A 124 -5.26 -38.23 -11.09
C GLY A 124 -6.66 -38.37 -10.51
N ILE A 125 -7.15 -39.61 -10.37
CA ILE A 125 -8.46 -39.93 -9.76
C ILE A 125 -8.58 -39.33 -8.35
N GLN A 126 -7.52 -39.46 -7.55
CA GLN A 126 -7.47 -38.90 -6.20
C GLN A 126 -7.58 -37.37 -6.20
N LYS A 127 -6.86 -36.67 -7.09
CA LYS A 127 -6.97 -35.20 -7.24
C LYS A 127 -8.37 -34.77 -7.66
N THR A 128 -9.02 -35.50 -8.59
CA THR A 128 -10.38 -35.18 -9.04
C THR A 128 -11.40 -35.43 -7.93
N LYS A 129 -11.27 -36.53 -7.18
CA LYS A 129 -12.11 -36.81 -6.01
C LYS A 129 -11.98 -35.72 -4.95
N GLU A 130 -10.76 -35.28 -4.67
CA GLU A 130 -10.49 -34.17 -3.74
C GLU A 130 -11.10 -32.84 -4.20
N ALA A 131 -10.96 -32.49 -5.47
CA ALA A 131 -11.57 -31.28 -6.04
C ALA A 131 -13.10 -31.32 -5.90
N ASN A 132 -13.72 -32.48 -6.16
CA ASN A 132 -15.15 -32.70 -5.97
C ASN A 132 -15.56 -32.56 -4.49
N THR A 133 -14.78 -33.10 -3.55
CA THR A 133 -15.04 -32.98 -2.10
C THR A 133 -14.98 -31.51 -1.65
N ILE A 134 -13.99 -30.74 -2.10
CA ILE A 134 -13.88 -29.31 -1.79
C ILE A 134 -15.10 -28.55 -2.33
N GLN A 135 -15.52 -28.83 -3.57
CA GLN A 135 -16.67 -28.18 -4.18
C GLN A 135 -18.00 -28.50 -3.47
N LYS A 136 -18.20 -29.77 -3.04
CA LYS A 136 -19.36 -30.16 -2.23
C LYS A 136 -19.44 -29.35 -0.94
N VAL A 137 -18.31 -29.15 -0.26
CA VAL A 137 -18.27 -28.34 0.96
C VAL A 137 -18.55 -26.87 0.68
N ILE A 138 -17.99 -26.30 -0.39
CA ILE A 138 -18.27 -24.92 -0.80
C ILE A 138 -19.77 -24.74 -1.03
N ASN A 139 -20.43 -25.65 -1.73
CA ASN A 139 -21.87 -25.59 -1.98
C ASN A 139 -22.68 -25.70 -0.68
N ALA A 140 -22.34 -26.67 0.18
CA ALA A 140 -23.01 -26.84 1.48
C ALA A 140 -22.84 -25.62 2.39
N LEU A 141 -21.66 -24.98 2.40
CA LEU A 141 -21.44 -23.72 3.10
C LEU A 141 -22.31 -22.61 2.52
N LYS A 142 -22.36 -22.43 1.19
CA LYS A 142 -23.18 -21.39 0.56
C LYS A 142 -24.65 -21.50 1.00
N GLU A 143 -25.20 -22.70 0.98
CA GLU A 143 -26.58 -23.00 1.40
C GLU A 143 -26.85 -22.82 2.90
N ALA A 144 -25.83 -22.96 3.76
CA ALA A 144 -26.01 -22.90 5.21
C ALA A 144 -26.49 -21.51 5.67
N LYS A 145 -27.65 -21.44 6.32
CA LYS A 145 -28.23 -20.14 6.74
C LYS A 145 -27.52 -19.58 7.99
N PRO A 146 -27.38 -18.24 8.13
CA PRO A 146 -26.91 -17.61 9.36
C PRO A 146 -27.92 -17.80 10.49
N LEU A 147 -27.50 -18.33 11.63
CA LEU A 147 -28.40 -18.74 12.72
C LEU A 147 -28.60 -17.65 13.78
N ARG A 148 -29.33 -16.57 13.44
CA ARG A 148 -29.70 -15.55 14.44
C ARG A 148 -30.75 -16.06 15.45
N GLY A 149 -31.70 -16.90 15.02
CA GLY A 149 -32.81 -17.41 15.88
C GLY A 149 -32.53 -18.73 16.63
N LEU A 150 -31.58 -19.55 16.20
CA LEU A 150 -31.25 -20.84 16.86
C LEU A 150 -30.29 -20.69 18.05
N GLN A 151 -29.60 -19.56 18.13
CA GLN A 151 -28.68 -19.26 19.23
C GLN A 151 -29.43 -19.08 20.56
N GLU A 152 -30.63 -18.50 20.55
CA GLU A 152 -31.48 -18.39 21.73
C GLU A 152 -31.94 -19.76 22.24
N ARG A 153 -32.25 -20.70 21.34
CA ARG A 153 -32.60 -22.08 21.73
C ARG A 153 -31.40 -22.82 22.33
N LEU A 154 -30.21 -22.67 21.75
CA LEU A 154 -28.97 -23.22 22.29
C LEU A 154 -28.60 -22.59 23.64
N TYR A 155 -28.79 -21.28 23.78
CA TYR A 155 -28.61 -20.57 25.05
C TYR A 155 -29.62 -21.00 26.09
N THR A 156 -30.88 -21.21 25.70
CA THR A 156 -31.94 -21.70 26.61
C THR A 156 -31.61 -23.10 27.11
N LYS A 157 -31.21 -24.02 26.22
CA LYS A 157 -30.79 -25.38 26.60
C LYS A 157 -29.52 -25.38 27.46
N ALA A 158 -28.53 -24.57 27.11
CA ALA A 158 -27.28 -24.48 27.87
C ALA A 158 -27.45 -23.78 29.23
N ARG A 159 -28.29 -22.73 29.31
CA ARG A 159 -28.70 -22.10 30.57
C ARG A 159 -29.50 -23.06 31.43
N GLY A 160 -30.41 -23.84 30.84
CA GLY A 160 -31.17 -24.88 31.54
C GLY A 160 -30.28 -25.98 32.12
N ALA A 161 -29.29 -26.47 31.37
CA ALA A 161 -28.32 -27.45 31.86
C ALA A 161 -27.42 -26.90 32.97
N LYS A 162 -26.98 -25.64 32.85
CA LYS A 162 -26.22 -24.95 33.91
C LYS A 162 -27.06 -24.70 35.16
N LEU A 163 -28.32 -24.34 34.99
CA LEU A 163 -29.28 -24.15 36.07
C LEU A 163 -29.52 -25.49 36.79
N ALA A 164 -29.72 -26.58 36.07
CA ALA A 164 -29.86 -27.91 36.66
C ALA A 164 -28.62 -28.33 37.45
N LYS A 165 -27.42 -28.01 36.94
CA LYS A 165 -26.15 -28.26 37.65
C LYS A 165 -26.01 -27.40 38.91
N MET A 166 -26.38 -26.12 38.83
CA MET A 166 -26.41 -25.20 39.97
C MET A 166 -27.40 -25.68 41.04
N LEU A 167 -28.62 -26.05 40.66
CA LEU A 167 -29.63 -26.59 41.57
C LEU A 167 -29.19 -27.90 42.24
N GLY A 168 -28.42 -28.73 41.54
CA GLY A 168 -27.81 -29.94 42.11
C GLY A 168 -26.71 -29.65 43.15
N VAL A 169 -26.00 -28.53 43.01
CA VAL A 169 -25.01 -28.04 43.99
C VAL A 169 -25.72 -27.38 45.18
N ALA A 170 -26.73 -26.55 44.90
CA ALA A 170 -27.55 -25.87 45.92
C ALA A 170 -28.20 -26.83 46.92
N LYS A 171 -28.59 -28.03 46.47
CA LYS A 171 -29.13 -29.09 47.35
C LYS A 171 -28.11 -29.65 48.36
N LYS A 172 -26.82 -29.40 48.18
CA LYS A 172 -25.72 -30.01 48.93
C LYS A 172 -24.88 -28.99 49.71
N THR A 173 -25.17 -27.70 49.58
CA THR A 173 -24.34 -26.63 50.14
C THR A 173 -25.21 -25.53 50.73
N THR A 174 -24.80 -24.93 51.84
CA THR A 174 -25.50 -23.83 52.51
C THR A 174 -24.53 -22.70 52.87
N GLY A 175 -25.07 -21.50 53.16
CA GLY A 175 -24.28 -20.32 53.51
C GLY A 175 -23.45 -19.74 52.35
N GLU A 176 -22.53 -18.83 52.67
CA GLU A 176 -21.72 -18.08 51.69
C GLU A 176 -20.85 -18.99 50.80
N ALA A 177 -20.27 -20.05 51.39
CA ALA A 177 -19.49 -21.04 50.65
C ALA A 177 -20.34 -21.79 49.61
N GLY A 178 -21.61 -22.09 49.94
CA GLY A 178 -22.57 -22.68 49.00
C GLY A 178 -22.93 -21.75 47.85
N PHE A 179 -23.16 -20.46 48.13
CA PHE A 179 -23.42 -19.45 47.11
C PHE A 179 -22.26 -19.33 46.10
N PHE A 180 -20.99 -19.38 46.56
CA PHE A 180 -19.84 -19.38 45.66
C PHE A 180 -19.70 -20.68 44.85
N ALA A 181 -20.08 -21.84 45.42
CA ALA A 181 -20.12 -23.12 44.72
C ALA A 181 -21.19 -23.14 43.61
N GLU A 182 -22.39 -22.60 43.90
CA GLU A 182 -23.47 -22.41 42.94
C GLU A 182 -23.07 -21.47 41.79
N LYS A 183 -22.45 -20.33 42.12
CA LYS A 183 -21.90 -19.39 41.14
C LYS A 183 -20.81 -20.05 40.30
N GLY A 184 -20.02 -20.95 40.89
CA GLY A 184 -19.05 -21.80 40.21
C GLY A 184 -19.68 -22.71 39.15
N ALA A 185 -20.82 -23.33 39.46
CA ALA A 185 -21.56 -24.21 38.53
C ALA A 185 -22.13 -23.46 37.30
N LEU A 186 -22.34 -22.14 37.41
CA LEU A 186 -22.80 -21.28 36.32
C LEU A 186 -21.65 -20.75 35.42
N LYS A 187 -20.38 -20.88 35.83
CA LYS A 187 -19.21 -20.42 35.06
C LYS A 187 -19.03 -21.21 33.75
N GLY A 188 -18.30 -20.61 32.80
CA GLY A 188 -18.03 -21.17 31.46
C GLY A 188 -18.82 -20.48 30.34
N GLU A 189 -18.31 -20.50 29.11
CA GLU A 189 -18.96 -19.81 27.99
C GLU A 189 -20.17 -20.59 27.45
N LEU A 190 -21.22 -19.87 27.02
CA LEU A 190 -22.34 -20.49 26.30
C LEU A 190 -21.91 -20.90 24.88
N PRO A 191 -22.42 -22.01 24.32
CA PRO A 191 -22.07 -22.45 22.97
C PRO A 191 -22.53 -21.40 21.94
N LYS A 192 -21.56 -20.83 21.21
CA LYS A 192 -21.80 -19.87 20.12
C LYS A 192 -21.71 -20.60 18.78
N VAL A 193 -22.77 -20.56 17.98
CA VAL A 193 -22.82 -21.09 16.60
C VAL A 193 -23.17 -19.94 15.67
N GLN A 194 -22.48 -19.80 14.55
CA GLN A 194 -22.59 -18.66 13.64
C GLN A 194 -23.38 -18.99 12.36
N PHE A 195 -23.36 -20.24 11.92
CA PHE A 195 -24.14 -20.75 10.79
C PHE A 195 -24.60 -22.20 11.01
N GLU A 196 -25.57 -22.66 10.23
CA GLU A 196 -26.04 -24.06 10.29
C GLU A 196 -24.89 -25.05 10.11
N SER A 197 -24.79 -26.03 11.01
CA SER A 197 -23.76 -27.07 10.89
C SER A 197 -23.96 -27.85 9.59
N ILE A 198 -22.96 -27.77 8.72
CA ILE A 198 -22.95 -28.50 7.45
C ILE A 198 -22.52 -29.96 7.61
N ARG A 199 -22.15 -30.39 8.84
CA ARG A 199 -21.64 -31.74 9.12
C ARG A 199 -22.59 -32.83 8.62
N LYS A 200 -23.91 -32.64 8.77
CA LYS A 200 -24.92 -33.62 8.31
C LYS A 200 -25.06 -33.68 6.78
N LYS A 201 -24.61 -32.66 6.06
CA LYS A 201 -24.66 -32.59 4.59
C LYS A 201 -23.43 -33.19 3.92
N ILE A 202 -22.38 -33.51 4.68
CA ILE A 202 -21.08 -33.97 4.18
C ILE A 202 -20.76 -35.32 4.84
N GLY A 203 -20.45 -36.34 4.04
CA GLY A 203 -20.13 -37.67 4.57
C GLY A 203 -18.84 -37.66 5.39
N GLN A 204 -18.73 -38.55 6.38
CA GLN A 204 -17.54 -38.64 7.25
C GLN A 204 -16.25 -38.88 6.43
N THR A 205 -16.31 -39.68 5.37
CA THR A 205 -15.18 -39.91 4.45
C THR A 205 -14.72 -38.65 3.73
N ASP A 206 -15.65 -37.76 3.37
CA ASP A 206 -15.33 -36.46 2.75
C ASP A 206 -14.68 -35.52 3.79
N ILE A 207 -15.16 -35.52 5.03
CA ILE A 207 -14.55 -34.77 6.14
C ILE A 207 -13.13 -35.27 6.41
N ASP A 208 -12.94 -36.58 6.55
CA ASP A 208 -11.64 -37.20 6.81
C ASP A 208 -10.64 -36.90 5.69
N THR A 209 -11.11 -36.87 4.43
CA THR A 209 -10.31 -36.47 3.27
C THR A 209 -9.73 -35.07 3.44
N LEU A 210 -10.53 -34.10 3.93
CA LEU A 210 -10.05 -32.73 4.17
C LEU A 210 -9.04 -32.66 5.32
N PHE A 211 -9.30 -33.34 6.43
CA PHE A 211 -8.36 -33.40 7.55
C PHE A 211 -7.03 -34.06 7.15
N ASN A 212 -7.09 -35.14 6.37
CA ASN A 212 -5.92 -35.83 5.84
C ASN A 212 -5.15 -34.95 4.86
N LYS A 213 -5.82 -34.17 4.01
CA LYS A 213 -5.17 -33.21 3.11
C LYS A 213 -4.39 -32.13 3.87
N VAL A 214 -4.94 -31.61 4.96
CA VAL A 214 -4.20 -30.69 5.84
C VAL A 214 -3.00 -31.39 6.49
N LYS A 215 -3.19 -32.60 7.01
CA LYS A 215 -2.12 -33.38 7.65
C LYS A 215 -0.96 -33.70 6.68
N ALA A 216 -1.30 -34.03 5.43
CA ALA A 216 -0.37 -34.36 4.36
C ALA A 216 0.16 -33.14 3.60
N SER A 217 -0.27 -31.92 3.93
CA SER A 217 0.10 -30.71 3.19
C SER A 217 1.62 -30.51 3.18
N PRO A 218 2.25 -30.39 2.00
CA PRO A 218 3.68 -30.09 1.88
C PRO A 218 3.96 -28.58 2.05
N ILE A 219 2.94 -27.73 2.20
CA ILE A 219 3.10 -26.27 2.28
C ILE A 219 3.16 -25.82 3.75
N LEU A 220 2.36 -26.45 4.61
CA LEU A 220 2.26 -26.10 6.02
C LEU A 220 3.40 -26.70 6.84
N THR A 221 3.87 -25.98 7.85
CA THR A 221 4.74 -26.53 8.91
C THR A 221 3.94 -27.42 9.86
N GLU A 222 4.61 -28.30 10.61
CA GLU A 222 3.92 -29.21 11.56
C GLU A 222 3.07 -28.45 12.59
N TRP A 223 3.56 -27.31 13.07
CA TRP A 223 2.85 -26.44 14.01
C TRP A 223 1.65 -25.73 13.39
N GLU A 224 1.64 -25.49 12.08
CA GLU A 224 0.52 -24.86 11.37
C GLU A 224 -0.57 -25.88 11.01
N LYS A 225 -0.24 -27.16 10.89
CA LYS A 225 -1.22 -28.21 10.62
C LYS A 225 -2.24 -28.38 11.75
N ILE A 226 -1.88 -28.08 12.99
CA ILE A 226 -2.79 -28.15 14.14
C ILE A 226 -3.89 -27.08 14.04
N PRO A 227 -3.60 -25.76 14.03
CA PRO A 227 -4.63 -24.73 13.91
C PRO A 227 -5.41 -24.84 12.59
N ALA A 228 -4.80 -25.26 11.48
CA ALA A 228 -5.53 -25.53 10.25
C ALA A 228 -6.62 -26.61 10.44
N ARG A 229 -6.30 -27.71 11.14
CA ARG A 229 -7.27 -28.76 11.50
C ARG A 229 -8.29 -28.29 12.54
N GLU A 230 -7.89 -27.44 13.48
CA GLU A 230 -8.84 -26.79 14.40
C GLU A 230 -9.83 -25.91 13.64
N GLY A 231 -9.38 -25.22 12.60
CA GLY A 231 -10.24 -24.48 11.67
C GLY A 231 -11.27 -25.39 10.99
N LEU A 232 -10.84 -26.55 10.46
CA LEU A 232 -11.78 -27.55 9.95
C LEU A 232 -12.73 -28.05 11.04
N SER A 233 -12.25 -28.27 12.26
CA SER A 233 -13.08 -28.68 13.40
C SER A 233 -14.12 -27.61 13.81
N LYS A 234 -13.84 -26.32 13.61
CA LYS A 234 -14.84 -25.27 13.83
C LYS A 234 -15.98 -25.33 12.82
N ILE A 235 -15.68 -25.75 11.59
CA ILE A 235 -16.67 -25.94 10.53
C ILE A 235 -17.46 -27.25 10.75
N PHE A 236 -16.74 -28.35 11.02
CA PHE A 236 -17.26 -29.74 10.96
C PHE A 236 -17.32 -30.50 12.30
N GLY A 237 -16.79 -29.96 13.40
CA GLY A 237 -16.65 -30.65 14.69
C GLY A 237 -17.98 -30.94 15.39
N GLU A 238 -17.94 -31.42 16.64
CA GLU A 238 -19.14 -31.84 17.39
C GLU A 238 -20.21 -30.75 17.51
N VAL A 239 -19.78 -29.49 17.66
CA VAL A 239 -20.70 -28.34 17.66
C VAL A 239 -20.94 -27.83 16.23
N GLY A 240 -19.91 -27.86 15.37
CA GLY A 240 -19.94 -27.34 13.99
C GLY A 240 -20.38 -25.87 13.88
N GLY A 241 -20.40 -25.31 12.67
CA GLY A 241 -21.06 -24.02 12.42
C GLY A 241 -20.38 -22.79 13.04
N LYS A 242 -19.10 -22.89 13.43
CA LYS A 242 -18.27 -21.75 13.85
C LYS A 242 -17.37 -21.32 12.70
N VAL A 243 -17.18 -20.01 12.55
CA VAL A 243 -16.22 -19.46 11.59
C VAL A 243 -14.82 -19.55 12.20
N PRO A 244 -13.85 -20.16 11.48
CA PRO A 244 -12.47 -20.20 11.90
C PRO A 244 -11.86 -18.80 12.10
N THR A 245 -10.79 -18.70 12.89
CA THR A 245 -10.08 -17.44 13.08
C THR A 245 -9.39 -16.98 11.79
N LYS A 246 -9.02 -15.69 11.69
CA LYS A 246 -8.33 -15.15 10.50
C LYS A 246 -7.06 -15.94 10.13
N ASN A 247 -6.31 -16.38 11.14
CA ASN A 247 -5.11 -17.20 10.91
C ASN A 247 -5.49 -18.59 10.38
N GLU A 248 -6.49 -19.24 10.96
CA GLU A 248 -6.95 -20.56 10.50
C GLU A 248 -7.49 -20.50 9.06
N ILE A 249 -8.27 -19.46 8.73
CA ILE A 249 -8.77 -19.25 7.35
C ILE A 249 -7.60 -19.07 6.37
N LYS A 250 -6.53 -18.36 6.78
CA LYS A 250 -5.31 -18.23 5.96
C LYS A 250 -4.67 -19.61 5.70
N LEU A 251 -4.50 -20.42 6.74
CA LEU A 251 -3.91 -21.76 6.59
C LEU A 251 -4.79 -22.68 5.74
N LEU A 252 -6.11 -22.57 5.86
CA LEU A 252 -7.07 -23.30 5.03
C LEU A 252 -7.01 -22.83 3.58
N LYS A 253 -6.84 -21.52 3.33
CA LYS A 253 -6.62 -20.98 1.99
C LYS A 253 -5.36 -21.59 1.35
N ASP A 254 -4.25 -21.66 2.10
CA ASP A 254 -3.00 -22.23 1.60
C ASP A 254 -3.14 -23.69 1.15
N VAL A 255 -4.08 -24.43 1.74
CA VAL A 255 -4.31 -25.87 1.44
C VAL A 255 -5.43 -26.09 0.40
N PHE A 256 -6.52 -25.31 0.47
CA PHE A 256 -7.76 -25.54 -0.28
C PHE A 256 -8.07 -24.46 -1.32
N GLY A 257 -7.32 -23.36 -1.34
CA GLY A 257 -7.48 -22.26 -2.29
C GLY A 257 -8.40 -21.13 -1.81
N GLU A 258 -8.43 -20.06 -2.62
CA GLU A 258 -9.16 -18.82 -2.34
C GLU A 258 -10.67 -19.03 -2.21
N ASP A 259 -11.29 -19.80 -3.10
CA ASP A 259 -12.75 -19.97 -3.14
C ASP A 259 -13.30 -20.63 -1.87
N PHE A 260 -12.56 -21.60 -1.32
CA PHE A 260 -12.89 -22.23 -0.04
C PHE A 260 -12.86 -21.20 1.10
N SER A 261 -11.77 -20.43 1.20
CA SER A 261 -11.60 -19.43 2.25
C SER A 261 -12.60 -18.28 2.15
N LYS A 262 -12.90 -17.81 0.92
CA LYS A 262 -13.90 -16.78 0.64
C LYS A 262 -15.29 -17.19 1.11
N THR A 263 -15.68 -18.44 0.81
CA THR A 263 -16.98 -18.97 1.21
C THR A 263 -17.12 -19.00 2.75
N ILE A 264 -16.03 -19.28 3.47
CA ILE A 264 -15.99 -19.23 4.94
C ILE A 264 -16.09 -17.79 5.45
N LEU A 265 -15.37 -16.85 4.84
CA LEU A 265 -15.41 -15.42 5.20
C LEU A 265 -16.82 -14.83 5.05
N GLU A 266 -17.57 -15.27 4.04
CA GLU A 266 -18.97 -14.89 3.84
C GLU A 266 -19.90 -15.33 4.99
N LYS A 267 -19.48 -16.26 5.85
CA LYS A 267 -20.23 -16.68 7.04
C LYS A 267 -19.82 -15.96 8.32
N GLN A 268 -18.85 -15.04 8.27
CA GLN A 268 -18.47 -14.24 9.44
C GLN A 268 -19.65 -13.48 10.04
N PRO A 269 -19.63 -13.26 11.37
CA PRO A 269 -20.61 -12.42 12.05
C PRO A 269 -20.74 -11.04 11.43
N LEU A 270 -21.95 -10.49 11.42
CA LEU A 270 -22.21 -9.14 10.89
C LEU A 270 -21.30 -8.08 11.51
N LEU A 271 -21.06 -8.14 12.82
CA LEU A 271 -20.17 -7.18 13.49
C LEU A 271 -18.73 -7.24 12.95
N ASP A 272 -18.20 -8.43 12.68
CA ASP A 272 -16.86 -8.58 12.13
C ASP A 272 -16.79 -8.09 10.68
N LYS A 273 -17.85 -8.34 9.90
CA LYS A 273 -18.01 -7.77 8.56
C LYS A 273 -18.09 -6.24 8.58
N PHE A 274 -18.81 -5.65 9.54
CA PHE A 274 -18.88 -4.19 9.70
C PHE A 274 -17.54 -3.59 10.13
N LYS A 275 -16.81 -4.24 11.05
CA LYS A 275 -15.45 -3.82 11.41
C LYS A 275 -14.52 -3.89 10.21
N GLU A 276 -14.56 -4.97 9.44
CA GLU A 276 -13.76 -5.10 8.22
C GLU A 276 -14.16 -4.05 7.17
N ALA A 277 -15.46 -3.82 6.96
CA ALA A 277 -15.96 -2.77 6.08
C ALA A 277 -15.45 -1.37 6.50
N GLY A 278 -15.46 -1.06 7.79
CA GLY A 278 -14.89 0.17 8.33
C GLY A 278 -13.40 0.30 8.03
N PHE A 279 -12.63 -0.78 8.23
CA PHE A 279 -11.20 -0.80 7.88
C PHE A 279 -10.95 -0.68 6.38
N GLN A 280 -11.74 -1.36 5.54
CA GLN A 280 -11.62 -1.28 4.08
C GLN A 280 -11.88 0.16 3.60
N LEU A 281 -12.95 0.79 4.09
CA LEU A 281 -13.34 2.16 3.77
C LEU A 281 -12.27 3.17 4.19
N ALA A 282 -11.77 3.07 5.43
CA ALA A 282 -10.72 3.94 5.95
C ALA A 282 -9.40 3.84 5.17
N ASN A 283 -9.15 2.71 4.49
CA ASN A 283 -7.94 2.47 3.71
C ASN A 283 -8.10 2.72 2.20
N ILE A 284 -9.31 3.04 1.68
CA ILE A 284 -9.49 3.37 0.25
C ILE A 284 -8.58 4.51 -0.18
N PRO A 285 -8.57 5.68 0.50
CA PRO A 285 -7.76 6.81 0.07
C PRO A 285 -6.27 6.46 0.02
N ARG A 286 -5.78 5.67 0.99
CA ARG A 286 -4.38 5.21 1.01
C ARG A 286 -4.03 4.40 -0.23
N SER A 287 -4.83 3.37 -0.54
CA SER A 287 -4.58 2.51 -1.69
C SER A 287 -4.63 3.26 -3.01
N ILE A 288 -5.46 4.30 -3.12
CA ILE A 288 -5.51 5.18 -4.30
C ILE A 288 -4.29 6.10 -4.34
N MET A 289 -3.93 6.75 -3.23
CA MET A 289 -2.74 7.60 -3.15
C MET A 289 -1.46 6.84 -3.49
N ALA A 290 -1.36 5.58 -3.11
CA ALA A 290 -0.24 4.69 -3.41
C ALA A 290 -0.33 4.01 -4.80
N SER A 291 -1.32 4.33 -5.63
CA SER A 291 -1.48 3.76 -6.97
C SER A 291 -0.80 4.60 -8.06
N PHE A 292 -0.79 4.10 -9.30
CA PHE A 292 -0.06 4.69 -10.43
C PHE A 292 1.46 4.78 -10.21
N ASP A 293 1.96 4.08 -9.20
CA ASP A 293 3.37 4.03 -8.87
C ASP A 293 3.92 2.60 -9.00
N LEU A 294 5.21 2.55 -9.21
CA LEU A 294 6.07 1.37 -9.13
C LEU A 294 7.04 1.56 -7.95
N SER A 295 6.55 2.09 -6.81
CA SER A 295 7.40 2.76 -5.82
C SER A 295 8.18 1.85 -4.87
N ALA A 296 7.83 0.56 -4.78
CA ALA A 296 8.46 -0.39 -3.87
C ALA A 296 10.02 -0.42 -3.91
N PRO A 297 10.70 -0.33 -5.07
CA PRO A 297 12.15 -0.39 -5.17
C PRO A 297 12.85 0.71 -4.36
N PHE A 298 12.55 1.98 -4.62
CA PHE A 298 13.25 3.08 -3.96
C PHE A 298 12.59 3.51 -2.64
N ARG A 299 11.32 3.16 -2.43
CA ARG A 299 10.63 3.43 -1.17
C ARG A 299 10.95 2.42 -0.08
N GLN A 300 10.94 1.12 -0.41
CA GLN A 300 11.10 0.04 0.58
C GLN A 300 12.35 -0.81 0.34
N GLY A 301 12.66 -1.18 -0.90
CA GLY A 301 13.75 -2.10 -1.23
C GLY A 301 15.16 -1.51 -1.22
N ILE A 302 15.31 -0.18 -1.25
CA ILE A 302 16.60 0.50 -1.51
C ILE A 302 17.73 0.13 -0.56
N PHE A 303 17.39 -0.27 0.68
CA PHE A 303 18.39 -0.73 1.65
C PHE A 303 19.14 -1.99 1.18
N LEU A 304 18.55 -2.77 0.28
CA LEU A 304 19.15 -3.96 -0.32
C LEU A 304 19.73 -3.70 -1.72
N ILE A 305 19.96 -2.45 -2.11
CA ILE A 305 20.60 -2.13 -3.41
C ILE A 305 21.98 -2.77 -3.57
N GLY A 306 22.69 -3.01 -2.44
CA GLY A 306 23.94 -3.78 -2.39
C GLY A 306 23.81 -5.27 -2.70
N LYS A 307 22.60 -5.76 -3.00
CA LYS A 307 22.29 -7.10 -3.53
C LYS A 307 21.79 -6.95 -4.98
N PRO A 308 22.62 -6.47 -5.93
CA PRO A 308 22.16 -6.01 -7.23
C PRO A 308 21.47 -7.11 -8.05
N LYS A 309 21.95 -8.37 -7.96
CA LYS A 309 21.34 -9.50 -8.67
C LYS A 309 19.88 -9.70 -8.25
N GLN A 310 19.60 -9.70 -6.96
CA GLN A 310 18.25 -9.88 -6.41
C GLN A 310 17.40 -8.63 -6.63
N PHE A 311 17.96 -7.45 -6.35
CA PHE A 311 17.26 -6.17 -6.50
C PHE A 311 16.80 -5.93 -7.94
N PHE A 312 17.71 -6.00 -8.91
CA PHE A 312 17.37 -5.73 -10.32
C PHE A 312 16.56 -6.86 -10.96
N SER A 313 16.72 -8.11 -10.51
CA SER A 313 15.83 -9.21 -10.93
C SER A 313 14.40 -8.98 -10.45
N ALA A 314 14.22 -8.55 -9.19
CA ALA A 314 12.91 -8.18 -8.66
C ALA A 314 12.34 -6.95 -9.38
N PHE A 315 13.16 -5.93 -9.63
CA PHE A 315 12.79 -4.71 -10.35
C PHE A 315 12.29 -5.02 -11.77
N ALA A 316 13.00 -5.87 -12.52
CA ALA A 316 12.57 -6.27 -13.86
C ALA A 316 11.25 -7.09 -13.82
N LYS A 317 11.09 -7.97 -12.83
CA LYS A 317 9.85 -8.75 -12.66
C LYS A 317 8.65 -7.87 -12.30
N GLN A 318 8.87 -6.77 -11.58
CA GLN A 318 7.83 -5.82 -11.18
C GLN A 318 6.99 -5.34 -12.35
N PHE A 319 7.61 -4.95 -13.47
CA PHE A 319 6.91 -4.52 -14.69
C PHE A 319 5.99 -5.61 -15.26
N LYS A 320 6.44 -6.86 -15.25
CA LYS A 320 5.62 -8.00 -15.71
C LYS A 320 4.42 -8.22 -14.79
N THR A 321 4.61 -8.13 -13.47
CA THR A 321 3.52 -8.28 -12.49
C THR A 321 2.55 -7.09 -12.47
N PHE A 322 3.03 -5.88 -12.81
CA PHE A 322 2.19 -4.72 -13.05
C PHE A 322 1.25 -4.98 -14.23
N ALA A 323 1.81 -5.35 -15.38
CA ALA A 323 1.05 -5.57 -16.61
C ALA A 323 0.14 -6.81 -16.56
N SER A 324 0.52 -7.88 -15.85
CA SER A 324 -0.17 -9.17 -15.91
C SER A 324 -0.44 -9.79 -14.55
N GLU A 325 -1.71 -10.08 -14.29
CA GLU A 325 -2.13 -10.88 -13.13
C GLU A 325 -1.63 -12.32 -13.20
N LYS A 326 -1.56 -12.91 -14.40
CA LYS A 326 -0.99 -14.24 -14.62
C LYS A 326 0.49 -14.26 -14.22
N ALA A 327 1.25 -13.21 -14.55
CA ALA A 327 2.66 -13.11 -14.16
C ALA A 327 2.84 -12.98 -12.63
N TYR A 328 1.93 -12.26 -11.96
CA TYR A 328 1.92 -12.16 -10.49
C TYR A 328 1.60 -13.51 -9.83
N LYS A 329 0.58 -14.23 -10.31
CA LYS A 329 0.27 -15.59 -9.82
C LYS A 329 1.45 -16.54 -10.03
N ALA A 330 2.02 -16.56 -11.23
CA ALA A 330 3.20 -17.37 -11.53
C ALA A 330 4.40 -17.04 -10.63
N LEU A 331 4.61 -15.78 -10.26
CA LEU A 331 5.66 -15.40 -9.30
C LEU A 331 5.37 -15.94 -7.89
N ASN A 332 4.12 -15.87 -7.44
CA ASN A 332 3.75 -16.43 -6.13
C ASN A 332 3.91 -17.96 -6.13
N ASP A 333 3.47 -18.64 -7.19
CA ASP A 333 3.63 -20.09 -7.36
C ASP A 333 5.12 -20.49 -7.43
N GLU A 334 5.95 -19.67 -8.09
CA GLU A 334 7.41 -19.82 -8.12
C GLU A 334 7.98 -19.77 -6.70
N ILE A 335 7.55 -18.82 -5.85
CA ILE A 335 8.03 -18.69 -4.47
C ILE A 335 7.55 -19.85 -3.60
N VAL A 336 6.28 -20.24 -3.71
CA VAL A 336 5.68 -21.35 -2.94
C VAL A 336 6.31 -22.69 -3.28
N SER A 337 6.72 -22.89 -4.54
CA SER A 337 7.37 -24.12 -4.99
C SER A 337 8.86 -24.23 -4.61
N ARG A 338 9.47 -23.18 -4.01
CA ARG A 338 10.88 -23.24 -3.61
C ARG A 338 11.10 -24.24 -2.48
N PRO A 339 12.19 -25.02 -2.50
CA PRO A 339 12.57 -25.89 -1.39
C PRO A 339 12.70 -25.15 -0.04
N THR A 340 13.06 -23.87 -0.10
CA THR A 340 13.25 -22.97 1.05
C THR A 340 11.95 -22.37 1.58
N TYR A 341 10.80 -22.53 0.91
CA TYR A 341 9.55 -21.88 1.30
C TYR A 341 9.07 -22.24 2.72
N LYS A 342 9.21 -23.51 3.12
CA LYS A 342 8.92 -23.93 4.51
C LYS A 342 9.79 -23.20 5.53
N LEU A 343 11.06 -22.96 5.19
CA LEU A 343 11.99 -22.23 6.05
C LEU A 343 11.65 -20.73 6.09
N MET A 344 11.23 -20.15 4.96
CA MET A 344 10.72 -18.78 4.91
C MET A 344 9.53 -18.61 5.87
N ARG A 345 8.56 -19.53 5.82
CA ARG A 345 7.41 -19.53 6.73
C ARG A 345 7.80 -19.72 8.19
N LYS A 346 8.60 -20.76 8.48
CA LYS A 346 9.05 -21.08 9.84
C LYS A 346 9.77 -19.91 10.50
N ASN A 347 10.52 -19.14 9.72
CA ASN A 347 11.29 -17.99 10.21
C ASN A 347 10.55 -16.65 10.04
N GLU A 348 9.24 -16.67 9.73
CA GLU A 348 8.40 -15.48 9.63
C GLU A 348 8.88 -14.46 8.57
N LEU A 349 9.50 -14.92 7.49
CA LEU A 349 9.78 -14.07 6.34
C LEU A 349 8.46 -13.55 5.77
N ALA A 350 8.36 -12.23 5.59
CA ALA A 350 7.12 -11.57 5.24
C ALA A 350 6.80 -11.72 3.75
N ILE A 351 6.37 -12.91 3.35
CA ILE A 351 5.74 -13.16 2.05
C ILE A 351 4.27 -12.73 2.15
N THR A 352 3.94 -11.69 1.38
CA THR A 352 2.66 -10.99 1.43
C THR A 352 1.81 -11.31 0.21
N GLU A 353 0.53 -11.01 0.24
CA GLU A 353 -0.37 -11.37 -0.86
C GLU A 353 -1.39 -10.28 -1.12
N LEU A 354 -1.83 -10.19 -2.36
CA LEU A 354 -3.06 -9.51 -2.71
C LEU A 354 -4.21 -10.51 -2.60
N GLY A 355 -5.23 -10.17 -1.81
CA GLY A 355 -6.36 -11.05 -1.56
C GLY A 355 -7.28 -10.52 -0.48
N GLN A 356 -8.18 -11.37 0.03
CA GLN A 356 -9.23 -10.92 0.93
C GLN A 356 -8.73 -10.50 2.30
N SER A 357 -7.72 -11.19 2.84
CA SER A 357 -7.21 -10.89 4.18
C SER A 357 -6.43 -9.58 4.20
N LEU A 358 -6.91 -8.60 4.95
CA LEU A 358 -6.21 -7.33 5.19
C LEU A 358 -4.87 -7.50 5.93
N THR A 359 -4.67 -8.61 6.64
CA THR A 359 -3.48 -8.82 7.50
C THR A 359 -2.24 -9.22 6.73
N THR A 360 -2.40 -9.81 5.55
CA THR A 360 -1.31 -10.38 4.74
C THR A 360 -0.88 -9.44 3.61
N ARG A 361 -1.48 -8.26 3.52
CA ARG A 361 -1.24 -7.28 2.45
C ARG A 361 -0.07 -6.36 2.82
N GLU A 362 0.47 -5.69 1.81
CA GLU A 362 1.39 -4.57 2.03
C GLU A 362 0.63 -3.34 2.51
N GLU A 363 1.23 -2.58 3.44
CA GLU A 363 0.56 -1.46 4.15
C GLU A 363 0.05 -0.37 3.20
N ALA A 364 0.70 -0.21 2.05
CA ALA A 364 0.32 0.72 0.99
C ALA A 364 -0.98 0.32 0.27
N PHE A 365 -1.31 -0.97 0.22
CA PHE A 365 -2.45 -1.52 -0.53
C PHE A 365 -3.39 -2.30 0.38
N MET A 366 -3.92 -1.67 1.44
CA MET A 366 -4.78 -2.32 2.45
C MET A 366 -6.29 -2.19 2.19
N SER A 367 -6.71 -1.95 0.96
CA SER A 367 -8.14 -1.91 0.61
C SER A 367 -8.42 -2.72 -0.66
N ASN A 368 -9.19 -3.79 -0.50
CA ASN A 368 -9.72 -4.61 -1.60
C ASN A 368 -10.82 -3.86 -2.35
N TRP A 369 -11.50 -2.93 -1.69
CA TRP A 369 -12.55 -2.11 -2.31
C TRP A 369 -11.96 -1.12 -3.29
N ALA A 370 -10.79 -0.54 -2.98
CA ALA A 370 -10.07 0.34 -3.91
C ALA A 370 -9.76 -0.36 -5.24
N GLU A 371 -9.43 -1.66 -5.23
CA GLU A 371 -9.19 -2.46 -6.44
C GLU A 371 -10.44 -2.69 -7.30
N ARG A 372 -11.64 -2.48 -6.76
CA ARG A 372 -12.93 -2.73 -7.42
C ARG A 372 -13.59 -1.47 -7.95
N ILE A 373 -13.02 -0.28 -7.70
CA ILE A 373 -13.57 0.97 -8.21
C ILE A 373 -13.48 0.94 -9.75
N PRO A 374 -14.55 1.27 -10.48
CA PRO A 374 -14.53 1.34 -11.93
C PRO A 374 -13.36 2.20 -12.45
N LEU A 375 -12.72 1.76 -13.53
CA LEU A 375 -11.53 2.37 -14.15
C LEU A 375 -10.27 2.37 -13.26
N ILE A 376 -10.28 3.11 -12.14
CA ILE A 376 -9.09 3.30 -11.29
C ILE A 376 -8.70 2.04 -10.54
N GLY A 377 -9.65 1.16 -10.18
CA GLY A 377 -9.39 -0.06 -9.44
C GLY A 377 -8.50 -1.05 -10.18
N LYS A 378 -8.55 -1.07 -11.52
CA LYS A 378 -7.63 -1.87 -12.35
C LYS A 378 -6.18 -1.42 -12.16
N VAL A 379 -5.95 -0.11 -12.06
CA VAL A 379 -4.61 0.47 -11.85
C VAL A 379 -4.16 0.28 -10.41
N VAL A 380 -5.05 0.44 -9.43
CA VAL A 380 -4.76 0.12 -8.01
C VAL A 380 -4.31 -1.33 -7.87
N ARG A 381 -5.05 -2.27 -8.48
CA ARG A 381 -4.70 -3.71 -8.48
C ARG A 381 -3.37 -3.96 -9.20
N ALA A 382 -3.11 -3.31 -10.33
CA ALA A 382 -1.83 -3.43 -11.05
C ALA A 382 -0.64 -2.92 -10.22
N SER A 383 -0.78 -1.74 -9.61
CA SER A 383 0.23 -1.14 -8.74
C SER A 383 0.48 -2.04 -7.52
N GLY A 384 -0.59 -2.56 -6.90
CA GLY A 384 -0.50 -3.51 -5.79
C GLY A 384 0.24 -4.79 -6.17
N ARG A 385 0.04 -5.33 -7.40
CA ARG A 385 0.73 -6.55 -7.87
C ARG A 385 2.20 -6.30 -8.05
N ALA A 386 2.54 -5.16 -8.65
CA ALA A 386 3.90 -4.71 -8.85
C ALA A 386 4.62 -4.55 -7.51
N TYR A 387 4.01 -3.83 -6.57
CA TYR A 387 4.57 -3.56 -5.25
C TYR A 387 4.81 -4.85 -4.46
N THR A 388 3.78 -5.69 -4.34
CA THR A 388 3.82 -6.96 -3.63
C THR A 388 4.78 -7.95 -4.30
N GLY A 389 4.74 -8.04 -5.62
CA GLY A 389 5.59 -8.93 -6.41
C GLY A 389 7.07 -8.59 -6.30
N PHE A 390 7.42 -7.30 -6.43
CA PHE A 390 8.79 -6.83 -6.22
C PHE A 390 9.32 -7.24 -4.83
N LEU A 391 8.58 -6.91 -3.78
CA LEU A 391 9.02 -7.13 -2.41
C LEU A 391 9.10 -8.61 -2.07
N ASN A 392 8.10 -9.40 -2.43
CA ASN A 392 8.14 -10.85 -2.19
C ASN A 392 9.32 -11.50 -2.90
N LYS A 393 9.56 -11.15 -4.17
CA LYS A 393 10.70 -11.69 -4.93
C LYS A 393 12.02 -11.30 -4.29
N LEU A 394 12.20 -10.03 -3.94
CA LEU A 394 13.41 -9.54 -3.28
C LEU A 394 13.65 -10.26 -1.94
N ARG A 395 12.61 -10.40 -1.11
CA ARG A 395 12.70 -11.09 0.18
C ARG A 395 13.07 -12.57 0.01
N ALA A 396 12.38 -13.28 -0.89
CA ALA A 396 12.61 -14.69 -1.14
C ALA A 396 14.01 -14.95 -1.69
N ASP A 397 14.45 -14.18 -2.69
CA ASP A 397 15.77 -14.34 -3.30
C ASP A 397 16.91 -14.04 -2.31
N VAL A 398 16.77 -13.01 -1.48
CA VAL A 398 17.78 -12.69 -0.46
C VAL A 398 17.79 -13.73 0.65
N PHE A 399 16.63 -14.28 1.04
CA PHE A 399 16.57 -15.37 2.01
C PHE A 399 17.25 -16.64 1.47
N ASP A 400 17.06 -16.96 0.18
CA ASP A 400 17.74 -18.09 -0.47
C ASP A 400 19.27 -17.92 -0.46
N ASP A 401 19.77 -16.69 -0.62
CA ASP A 401 21.19 -16.38 -0.48
C ASP A 401 21.70 -16.62 0.95
N PHE A 402 20.90 -16.26 1.98
CA PHE A 402 21.24 -16.56 3.37
C PHE A 402 21.29 -18.08 3.64
N ILE A 403 20.35 -18.85 3.09
CA ILE A 403 20.35 -20.31 3.20
C ILE A 403 21.61 -20.90 2.56
N LYS A 404 21.91 -20.53 1.31
CA LYS A 404 23.12 -21.00 0.61
C LYS A 404 24.39 -20.66 1.39
N LYS A 405 24.45 -19.47 1.97
CA LYS A 405 25.57 -19.03 2.79
C LYS A 405 25.65 -19.80 4.11
N GLY A 406 24.52 -20.06 4.76
CA GLY A 406 24.46 -20.86 5.98
C GLY A 406 24.94 -22.28 5.76
N ILE A 407 24.53 -22.92 4.66
CA ILE A 407 25.01 -24.25 4.25
C ILE A 407 26.53 -24.21 4.00
N LYS A 408 27.01 -23.25 3.21
CA LYS A 408 28.45 -23.12 2.89
C LYS A 408 29.33 -22.89 4.12
N LEU A 409 28.79 -22.22 5.14
CA LEU A 409 29.50 -21.90 6.38
C LEU A 409 29.14 -22.85 7.53
N GLU A 410 28.39 -23.91 7.26
CA GLU A 410 27.98 -24.92 8.25
C GLU A 410 27.35 -24.31 9.51
N ILE A 411 26.48 -23.31 9.31
CA ILE A 411 25.82 -22.61 10.43
C ILE A 411 24.59 -23.40 10.87
N GLU A 412 24.71 -24.06 12.02
CA GLU A 412 23.61 -24.83 12.63
C GLU A 412 22.73 -23.99 13.58
N ASP A 413 23.18 -22.80 13.95
CA ASP A 413 22.46 -21.92 14.88
C ASP A 413 21.05 -21.59 14.37
N PRO A 414 19.97 -22.03 15.07
CA PRO A 414 18.60 -21.76 14.65
C PRO A 414 18.26 -20.26 14.64
N LYS A 415 19.02 -19.44 15.38
CA LYS A 415 18.88 -17.98 15.36
C LYS A 415 19.27 -17.38 14.02
N PHE A 416 20.19 -18.00 13.26
CA PHE A 416 20.69 -17.47 12.00
C PHE A 416 19.57 -17.20 10.99
N LEU A 417 18.72 -18.18 10.71
CA LEU A 417 17.64 -18.02 9.72
C LEU A 417 16.49 -17.14 10.23
N LYS A 418 16.24 -17.16 11.54
CA LYS A 418 15.24 -16.29 12.17
C LYS A 418 15.66 -14.82 12.07
N ASP A 419 16.91 -14.52 12.40
CA ASP A 419 17.47 -13.18 12.29
C ASP A 419 17.64 -12.74 10.84
N ALA A 420 17.97 -13.67 9.92
CA ALA A 420 18.04 -13.36 8.49
C ALA A 420 16.66 -12.91 7.97
N ALA A 421 15.60 -13.64 8.31
CA ALA A 421 14.24 -13.25 7.94
C ALA A 421 13.84 -11.91 8.58
N ASP A 422 14.13 -11.71 9.88
CA ASP A 422 13.88 -10.44 10.57
C ASP A 422 14.63 -9.28 9.91
N PHE A 423 15.91 -9.46 9.57
CA PHE A 423 16.69 -8.48 8.82
C PHE A 423 16.12 -8.17 7.44
N ILE A 424 15.78 -9.19 6.66
CA ILE A 424 15.20 -8.99 5.32
C ILE A 424 13.87 -8.25 5.43
N ASN A 425 13.03 -8.58 6.41
CA ASN A 425 11.77 -7.88 6.67
C ASN A 425 12.01 -6.41 7.00
N HIS A 426 12.94 -6.10 7.91
CA HIS A 426 13.32 -4.71 8.22
C HIS A 426 13.88 -4.01 6.97
N ALA A 427 14.81 -4.61 6.25
CA ALA A 427 15.43 -4.04 5.05
C ALA A 427 14.43 -3.72 3.93
N THR A 428 13.30 -4.45 3.89
CA THR A 428 12.22 -4.29 2.89
C THR A 428 10.95 -3.66 3.45
N GLY A 429 11.06 -2.88 4.54
CA GLY A 429 9.98 -2.03 5.03
C GLY A 429 8.93 -2.70 5.92
N ARG A 430 9.13 -3.94 6.35
CA ARG A 430 8.23 -4.68 7.26
C ARG A 430 8.85 -4.86 8.64
N GLY A 431 9.20 -3.75 9.29
CA GLY A 431 9.74 -3.78 10.65
C GLY A 431 8.77 -4.39 11.66
N ARG A 432 9.31 -5.06 12.67
CA ARG A 432 8.55 -5.61 13.80
C ARG A 432 8.15 -4.48 14.74
N LEU A 433 6.85 -4.35 15.02
CA LEU A 433 6.33 -3.40 16.01
C LEU A 433 6.72 -3.87 17.42
N PRO A 434 6.71 -2.96 18.42
CA PRO A 434 6.86 -3.37 19.81
C PRO A 434 5.85 -4.47 20.18
N GLN A 435 6.27 -5.44 20.99
CA GLN A 435 5.48 -6.66 21.26
C GLN A 435 4.05 -6.39 21.75
N LYS A 436 3.87 -5.33 22.56
CA LYS A 436 2.55 -4.89 23.06
C LYS A 436 1.63 -4.31 21.97
N LEU A 437 2.21 -3.86 20.85
CA LEU A 437 1.50 -3.21 19.74
C LEU A 437 1.31 -4.12 18.53
N GLU A 438 2.04 -5.23 18.43
CA GLU A 438 1.87 -6.19 17.33
C GLU A 438 0.44 -6.72 17.16
N PRO A 439 -0.31 -7.08 18.23
CA PRO A 439 -1.71 -7.47 18.09
C PRO A 439 -2.60 -6.37 17.49
N ALA A 440 -2.21 -5.11 17.65
CA ALA A 440 -2.92 -3.94 17.18
C ALA A 440 -2.45 -3.46 15.80
N ALA A 441 -1.56 -4.19 15.11
CA ALA A 441 -0.98 -3.75 13.83
C ALA A 441 -2.03 -3.30 12.79
N ILE A 442 -3.17 -4.02 12.70
CA ILE A 442 -4.27 -3.65 11.77
C ILE A 442 -4.89 -2.31 12.16
N ALA A 443 -5.16 -2.11 13.45
CA ALA A 443 -5.75 -0.87 13.96
C ALA A 443 -4.76 0.29 13.83
N LEU A 444 -3.47 0.05 14.11
CA LEU A 444 -2.41 1.03 13.87
C LEU A 444 -2.33 1.41 12.40
N ASN A 445 -2.54 0.46 11.48
CA ASN A 445 -2.64 0.74 10.05
C ASN A 445 -3.87 1.55 9.68
N THR A 446 -4.87 1.75 10.53
CA THR A 446 -5.97 2.70 10.24
C THR A 446 -5.60 4.12 10.62
N ILE A 447 -4.74 4.28 11.62
CA ILE A 447 -4.31 5.58 12.16
C ILE A 447 -3.06 6.07 11.44
N PHE A 448 -2.12 5.17 11.13
CA PHE A 448 -0.84 5.45 10.48
C PHE A 448 -0.81 4.91 9.05
N PHE A 449 -0.14 5.62 8.15
CA PHE A 449 -0.01 5.25 6.74
C PHE A 449 0.81 3.97 6.54
N SER A 450 1.95 3.87 7.22
CA SER A 450 2.88 2.73 7.12
C SER A 450 3.72 2.56 8.40
N PRO A 451 3.12 2.05 9.50
CA PRO A 451 3.81 1.93 10.78
C PRO A 451 4.96 0.91 10.74
N ARG A 452 4.86 -0.22 10.02
CA ARG A 452 5.98 -1.16 9.90
C ARG A 452 7.15 -0.58 9.10
N LEU A 453 6.87 0.22 8.07
CA LEU A 453 7.93 0.93 7.35
C LEU A 453 8.64 1.92 8.26
N THR A 454 7.88 2.68 9.06
CA THR A 454 8.45 3.62 10.04
C THR A 454 9.34 2.88 11.04
N MET A 455 8.88 1.74 11.56
CA MET A 455 9.66 0.91 12.49
C MET A 455 10.90 0.29 11.84
N SER A 456 10.80 -0.14 10.59
CA SER A 456 11.94 -0.58 9.78
C SER A 456 13.05 0.46 9.77
N ARG A 457 12.71 1.72 9.45
CA ARG A 457 13.69 2.81 9.37
C ARG A 457 14.31 3.12 10.73
N LEU A 458 13.52 3.10 11.81
CA LEU A 458 14.02 3.32 13.18
C LEU A 458 14.97 2.20 13.64
N ASN A 459 14.64 0.94 13.37
CA ASN A 459 15.46 -0.20 13.77
C ASN A 459 16.78 -0.26 12.98
N LEU A 460 16.74 0.01 11.67
CA LEU A 460 17.94 -0.03 10.82
C LEU A 460 18.93 1.12 11.06
N ILE A 461 18.54 2.20 11.72
CA ILE A 461 19.49 3.24 12.16
C ILE A 461 19.98 3.02 13.60
N ASN A 462 19.38 2.10 14.34
CA ASN A 462 19.69 1.85 15.74
C ASN A 462 20.84 0.83 15.87
N PRO A 463 22.01 1.19 16.43
CA PRO A 463 23.12 0.25 16.60
C PRO A 463 22.75 -1.00 17.42
N ILE A 464 21.85 -0.87 18.40
CA ILE A 464 21.41 -1.97 19.27
C ILE A 464 20.74 -3.08 18.45
N TYR A 465 20.05 -2.74 17.36
CA TYR A 465 19.46 -3.72 16.46
C TYR A 465 20.53 -4.67 15.91
N TYR A 466 21.64 -4.12 15.41
CA TYR A 466 22.74 -4.91 14.84
C TYR A 466 23.45 -5.78 15.86
N VAL A 467 23.69 -5.25 17.08
CA VAL A 467 24.34 -6.00 18.17
C VAL A 467 23.52 -7.22 18.59
N ARG A 468 22.18 -7.18 18.45
CA ARG A 468 21.30 -8.31 18.78
C ARG A 468 21.22 -9.38 17.69
N LEU A 469 21.68 -9.10 16.48
CA LEU A 469 21.71 -10.07 15.39
C LEU A 469 22.82 -11.10 15.61
N GLN A 470 22.56 -12.31 15.12
CA GLN A 470 23.50 -13.42 14.99
C GLN A 470 24.73 -12.91 14.19
N PRO A 471 25.98 -13.25 14.56
CA PRO A 471 27.17 -12.59 14.02
C PRO A 471 27.28 -12.57 12.48
N GLN A 472 26.88 -13.65 11.80
CA GLN A 472 26.91 -13.74 10.34
C GLN A 472 25.81 -12.92 9.69
N VAL A 473 24.62 -12.84 10.32
CA VAL A 473 23.55 -11.93 9.88
C VAL A 473 23.94 -10.48 10.11
N ARG A 474 24.53 -10.16 11.27
CA ARG A 474 25.05 -8.83 11.61
C ARG A 474 26.03 -8.34 10.54
N LYS A 475 26.97 -9.19 10.14
CA LYS A 475 27.95 -8.88 9.08
C LYS A 475 27.28 -8.51 7.76
N GLU A 476 26.29 -9.29 7.32
CA GLU A 476 25.53 -8.99 6.10
C GLU A 476 24.67 -7.72 6.24
N ALA A 477 24.03 -7.53 7.39
CA ALA A 477 23.20 -6.37 7.66
C ALA A 477 24.01 -5.06 7.68
N LEU A 478 25.20 -5.08 8.31
CA LEU A 478 26.15 -3.97 8.28
C LEU A 478 26.71 -3.74 6.88
N LYS A 479 27.05 -4.80 6.14
CA LYS A 479 27.47 -4.68 4.74
C LYS A 479 26.41 -3.99 3.88
N SER A 480 25.14 -4.37 4.03
CA SER A 480 24.01 -3.71 3.37
C SER A 480 23.87 -2.23 3.79
N LEU A 481 23.98 -1.93 5.08
CA LEU A 481 23.96 -0.55 5.59
C LEU A 481 25.06 0.31 4.95
N PHE A 482 26.31 -0.15 5.02
CA PHE A 482 27.44 0.59 4.47
C PHE A 482 27.37 0.72 2.95
N THR A 483 26.94 -0.34 2.24
CA THR A 483 26.78 -0.26 0.78
C THR A 483 25.66 0.72 0.41
N PHE A 484 24.53 0.70 1.11
CA PHE A 484 23.45 1.67 0.90
C PHE A 484 23.95 3.11 1.14
N ALA A 485 24.64 3.35 2.26
CA ALA A 485 25.19 4.67 2.59
C ALA A 485 26.23 5.14 1.57
N SER A 486 27.17 4.27 1.16
CA SER A 486 28.20 4.62 0.17
C SER A 486 27.61 4.85 -1.22
N THR A 487 26.60 4.08 -1.62
CA THR A 487 25.88 4.30 -2.88
C THR A 487 25.16 5.64 -2.87
N ALA A 488 24.48 5.99 -1.77
CA ALA A 488 23.85 7.30 -1.65
C ALA A 488 24.87 8.44 -1.67
N ALA A 489 26.00 8.30 -0.98
CA ALA A 489 27.08 9.28 -1.01
C ALA A 489 27.67 9.44 -2.42
N LEU A 490 27.86 8.34 -3.16
CA LEU A 490 28.32 8.39 -4.55
C LEU A 490 27.32 9.13 -5.45
N ILE A 491 26.02 8.81 -5.34
CA ILE A 491 24.97 9.51 -6.11
C ILE A 491 24.95 11.00 -5.77
N ALA A 492 25.06 11.34 -4.48
CA ALA A 492 25.17 12.72 -4.01
C ALA A 492 26.38 13.44 -4.63
N THR A 493 27.58 12.85 -4.56
CA THR A 493 28.79 13.43 -5.15
C THR A 493 28.65 13.65 -6.65
N LEU A 494 28.15 12.65 -7.39
CA LEU A 494 27.94 12.76 -8.84
C LEU A 494 26.89 13.82 -9.18
N ALA A 495 25.79 13.90 -8.42
CA ALA A 495 24.78 14.93 -8.62
C ALA A 495 25.32 16.33 -8.32
N LYS A 496 26.15 16.48 -7.28
CA LYS A 496 26.83 17.75 -6.97
C LYS A 496 27.75 18.18 -8.11
N MET A 497 28.51 17.25 -8.70
CA MET A 497 29.31 17.52 -9.91
C MET A 497 28.41 17.92 -11.10
N GLY A 498 27.20 17.37 -11.18
CA GLY A 498 26.16 17.72 -12.16
C GLY A 498 25.35 18.98 -11.81
N GLY A 499 25.78 19.79 -10.83
CA GLY A 499 25.14 21.06 -10.46
C GLY A 499 24.01 20.97 -9.42
N ALA A 500 23.85 19.83 -8.73
CA ALA A 500 22.92 19.73 -7.61
C ALA A 500 23.49 20.40 -6.35
N ASP A 501 22.62 21.09 -5.61
CA ASP A 501 22.88 21.52 -4.24
C ASP A 501 22.53 20.40 -3.25
N ILE A 502 23.36 20.23 -2.21
CA ILE A 502 23.24 19.16 -1.23
C ILE A 502 23.52 19.72 0.16
N GLU A 503 22.47 19.75 0.97
CA GLU A 503 22.55 20.10 2.38
C GLU A 503 23.03 18.90 3.21
N THR A 504 23.98 19.13 4.10
CA THR A 504 24.60 18.10 4.95
C THR A 504 24.19 18.21 6.42
N ASP A 505 23.55 19.31 6.83
CA ASP A 505 23.07 19.48 8.20
C ASP A 505 21.72 18.75 8.41
N PRO A 506 21.65 17.73 9.29
CA PRO A 506 20.42 16.99 9.55
C PRO A 506 19.34 17.81 10.28
N ARG A 507 19.63 19.03 10.74
CA ARG A 507 18.62 19.95 11.29
C ARG A 507 17.79 20.61 10.19
N ASN A 508 18.29 20.67 8.95
CA ASN A 508 17.63 21.26 7.78
C ASN A 508 16.69 20.26 7.09
N ALA A 509 15.60 20.73 6.48
CA ALA A 509 14.67 19.89 5.70
C ALA A 509 15.16 19.38 4.34
N ASN A 510 16.27 19.93 3.86
CA ASN A 510 16.92 19.51 2.63
C ASN A 510 18.06 18.50 2.87
N PHE A 511 18.33 18.12 4.12
CA PHE A 511 19.40 17.19 4.50
C PHE A 511 19.46 15.97 3.57
N ALA A 512 20.61 15.76 2.94
CA ALA A 512 20.93 14.66 2.03
C ALA A 512 19.99 14.50 0.81
N LYS A 513 19.22 15.54 0.45
CA LYS A 513 18.42 15.57 -0.78
C LYS A 513 19.24 16.18 -1.91
N LEU A 514 19.01 15.71 -3.13
CA LEU A 514 19.51 16.41 -4.32
C LEU A 514 18.58 17.56 -4.63
N LYS A 515 19.09 18.79 -4.65
CA LYS A 515 18.31 19.97 -5.02
C LYS A 515 18.77 20.48 -6.37
N PHE A 516 17.86 20.49 -7.35
CA PHE A 516 18.03 21.13 -8.65
C PHE A 516 17.02 22.28 -8.74
N GLY A 517 17.50 23.52 -8.56
CA GLY A 517 16.62 24.68 -8.40
C GLY A 517 15.67 24.47 -7.21
N ASN A 518 14.36 24.33 -7.49
CA ASN A 518 13.31 24.16 -6.48
C ASN A 518 12.92 22.72 -6.22
N THR A 519 13.39 21.82 -7.08
CA THR A 519 13.02 20.43 -7.03
C THR A 519 14.03 19.67 -6.19
N ARG A 520 13.53 18.94 -5.19
CA ARG A 520 14.32 18.17 -4.24
C ARG A 520 13.99 16.69 -4.37
N TYR A 521 15.02 15.86 -4.38
CA TYR A 521 14.91 14.40 -4.48
C TYR A 521 15.43 13.72 -3.21
N ASP A 522 14.56 12.97 -2.54
CA ASP A 522 14.91 12.06 -1.43
C ASP A 522 15.32 10.69 -2.00
N MET A 523 16.63 10.46 -2.06
CA MET A 523 17.23 9.19 -2.50
C MET A 523 17.36 8.16 -1.37
N LEU A 524 17.07 8.54 -0.12
CA LEU A 524 17.30 7.71 1.06
C LEU A 524 16.06 6.94 1.49
N GLY A 525 15.02 6.81 0.66
CA GLY A 525 13.87 5.94 0.94
C GLY A 525 13.20 6.20 2.30
N GLY A 526 13.20 7.45 2.76
CA GLY A 526 12.65 7.88 4.05
C GLY A 526 13.56 7.79 5.27
N PHE A 527 14.83 7.35 5.14
CA PHE A 527 15.80 7.34 6.25
C PHE A 527 16.18 8.74 6.75
N GLN A 528 16.06 9.77 5.91
CA GLN A 528 16.30 11.16 6.31
C GLN A 528 15.42 11.59 7.49
N GLN A 529 14.15 11.21 7.48
CA GLN A 529 13.15 11.74 8.41
C GLN A 529 13.48 11.42 9.89
N PRO A 530 13.77 10.17 10.29
CA PRO A 530 14.17 9.87 11.66
C PRO A 530 15.55 10.43 12.04
N ILE A 531 16.52 10.48 11.11
CA ILE A 531 17.83 11.09 11.36
C ILE A 531 17.68 12.57 11.69
N ARG A 532 16.88 13.29 10.90
CA ARG A 532 16.59 14.70 11.13
C ARG A 532 15.87 14.92 12.46
N LEU A 533 14.86 14.11 12.77
CA LEU A 533 14.15 14.19 14.04
C LEU A 533 15.13 14.03 15.22
N ALA A 534 16.00 13.02 15.18
CA ALA A 534 16.99 12.79 16.22
C ALA A 534 17.93 14.00 16.37
N ALA A 535 18.47 14.53 15.26
CA ALA A 535 19.34 15.70 15.28
C ALA A 535 18.65 16.94 15.87
N GLN A 536 17.39 17.19 15.51
CA GLN A 536 16.61 18.33 16.02
C GLN A 536 16.29 18.18 17.51
N LEU A 537 15.97 16.97 17.99
CA LEU A 537 15.70 16.72 19.40
C LEU A 537 16.95 16.86 20.27
N ILE A 538 18.07 16.27 19.83
CA ILE A 538 19.36 16.34 20.53
C ILE A 538 19.85 17.78 20.60
N SER A 539 19.95 18.46 19.44
CA SER A 539 20.49 19.82 19.38
C SER A 539 19.54 20.90 19.91
N GLY A 540 18.24 20.61 20.00
CA GLY A 540 17.24 21.62 20.33
C GLY A 540 17.09 22.70 19.25
N LYS A 541 17.54 22.46 18.02
CA LYS A 541 17.58 23.46 16.94
C LYS A 541 17.02 22.89 15.63
N ILE A 542 16.31 23.72 14.87
CA ILE A 542 15.87 23.45 13.49
C ILE A 542 16.51 24.49 12.58
N ILE A 543 16.90 24.08 11.37
CA ILE A 543 17.28 25.02 10.31
C ILE A 543 16.15 25.08 9.30
N SER A 544 15.67 26.30 9.05
CA SER A 544 14.68 26.56 8.01
C SER A 544 15.27 26.23 6.64
N SER A 545 14.69 25.25 5.93
CA SER A 545 15.11 24.89 4.56
C SER A 545 14.81 25.96 3.52
N THR A 546 14.04 26.97 3.94
CA THR A 546 13.76 28.15 3.16
C THR A 546 14.75 29.23 3.59
N THR A 547 14.58 29.84 4.77
CA THR A 547 15.34 31.06 5.17
C THR A 547 16.78 30.84 5.64
N GLY A 548 17.23 29.59 5.82
CA GLY A 548 18.51 29.29 6.47
C GLY A 548 18.57 29.64 7.97
N LYS A 549 17.53 30.28 8.52
CA LYS A 549 17.49 30.69 9.92
C LYS A 549 17.46 29.48 10.85
N THR A 550 18.30 29.54 11.88
CA THR A 550 18.27 28.60 12.99
C THR A 550 17.17 29.00 13.97
N ILE A 551 16.28 28.06 14.28
CA ILE A 551 15.19 28.21 15.23
C ILE A 551 15.53 27.34 16.44
N THR A 552 15.70 27.97 17.60
CA THR A 552 15.85 27.25 18.88
C THR A 552 14.49 26.81 19.39
N LEU A 553 14.41 25.56 19.84
CA LEU A 553 13.15 24.98 20.33
C LEU A 553 12.84 25.47 21.73
N GLY A 554 11.60 25.92 21.94
CA GLY A 554 11.13 26.49 23.21
C GLY A 554 11.35 27.99 23.37
N GLU A 555 11.99 28.66 22.41
CA GLU A 555 12.25 30.10 22.44
C GLU A 555 11.38 30.88 21.44
N GLY A 556 10.94 32.08 21.84
CA GLY A 556 10.11 32.98 21.02
C GLY A 556 8.61 32.88 21.26
N TYR A 557 7.83 33.65 20.50
CA TYR A 557 6.36 33.66 20.60
C TYR A 557 5.75 32.41 19.94
N LYS A 558 4.89 31.69 20.68
CA LYS A 558 4.33 30.37 20.29
C LYS A 558 5.42 29.40 19.80
N PRO A 559 6.41 29.10 20.67
CA PRO A 559 7.63 28.45 20.25
C PRO A 559 7.36 26.99 19.85
N LEU A 560 8.11 26.52 18.86
CA LEU A 560 8.10 25.10 18.53
C LEU A 560 8.89 24.34 19.61
N THR A 561 8.27 23.37 20.27
CA THR A 561 8.90 22.57 21.32
C THR A 561 9.35 21.21 20.80
N ARG A 562 10.22 20.52 21.56
CA ARG A 562 10.58 19.12 21.28
C ARG A 562 9.35 18.21 21.17
N ALA A 563 8.39 18.37 22.09
CA ALA A 563 7.12 17.65 22.04
C ALA A 563 6.31 18.01 20.79
N GLY A 564 6.31 19.28 20.39
CA GLY A 564 5.69 19.75 19.15
C GLY A 564 6.28 19.09 17.90
N ILE A 565 7.61 18.94 17.81
CA ILE A 565 8.26 18.24 16.68
C ILE A 565 7.89 16.75 16.67
N ILE A 566 7.93 16.08 17.83
CA ILE A 566 7.55 14.66 17.92
C ILE A 566 6.09 14.49 17.45
N SER A 567 5.19 15.35 17.92
CA SER A 567 3.79 15.34 17.49
C SER A 567 3.66 15.54 15.98
N ARG A 568 4.36 16.53 15.40
CA ARG A 568 4.36 16.76 13.93
C ARG A 568 4.92 15.56 13.17
N PHE A 569 5.98 14.93 13.66
CA PHE A 569 6.55 13.74 13.03
C PHE A 569 5.51 12.61 12.93
N PHE A 570 4.78 12.31 14.00
CA PHE A 570 3.74 11.29 13.97
C PHE A 570 2.51 11.71 13.17
N GLU A 571 2.15 13.00 13.18
CA GLU A 571 1.09 13.56 12.35
C GLU A 571 1.36 13.34 10.85
N TYR A 572 2.57 13.61 10.36
CA TYR A 572 2.96 13.31 8.97
C TYR A 572 2.95 11.82 8.62
N LYS A 573 2.91 10.94 9.62
CA LYS A 573 2.83 9.48 9.45
C LYS A 573 1.40 8.96 9.54
N THR A 574 0.42 9.81 9.80
CA THR A 574 -0.98 9.39 9.89
C THR A 574 -1.54 8.98 8.53
N SER A 575 -2.57 8.13 8.58
CA SER A 575 -3.33 7.72 7.40
C SER A 575 -4.05 8.91 6.78
N PRO A 576 -4.48 8.84 5.51
CA PRO A 576 -5.21 9.96 4.89
C PRO A 576 -6.47 10.37 5.69
N VAL A 577 -7.21 9.41 6.22
CA VAL A 577 -8.43 9.70 7.00
C VAL A 577 -8.08 10.32 8.36
N ALA A 578 -7.09 9.76 9.07
CA ALA A 578 -6.66 10.30 10.35
C ALA A 578 -6.02 11.69 10.20
N SER A 579 -5.22 11.92 9.16
CA SER A 579 -4.63 13.22 8.87
C SER A 579 -5.69 14.26 8.56
N PHE A 580 -6.75 13.89 7.83
CA PHE A 580 -7.87 14.80 7.57
C PHE A 580 -8.60 15.22 8.83
N ALA A 581 -8.93 14.26 9.70
CA ALA A 581 -9.56 14.53 10.99
C ALA A 581 -8.69 15.43 11.88
N LEU A 582 -7.38 15.18 11.91
CA LEU A 582 -6.42 16.03 12.63
C LEU A 582 -6.34 17.43 12.05
N SER A 583 -6.29 17.58 10.72
CA SER A 583 -6.29 18.88 10.05
C SER A 583 -7.54 19.68 10.39
N LEU A 584 -8.72 19.05 10.33
CA LEU A 584 -10.00 19.68 10.70
C LEU A 584 -10.02 20.12 12.16
N ALA A 585 -9.59 19.24 13.07
CA ALA A 585 -9.56 19.55 14.51
C ALA A 585 -8.59 20.69 14.84
N LYS A 586 -7.48 20.82 14.11
CA LYS A 586 -6.48 21.88 14.29
C LYS A 586 -6.80 23.17 13.54
N GLY A 587 -7.74 23.14 12.59
CA GLY A 587 -8.01 24.24 11.66
C GLY A 587 -6.87 24.54 10.67
N GLN A 588 -5.83 23.71 10.65
CA GLN A 588 -4.66 23.85 9.78
C GLN A 588 -4.15 22.48 9.33
N THR A 589 -3.57 22.41 8.14
CA THR A 589 -2.93 21.20 7.59
C THR A 589 -1.66 20.86 8.38
N ALA A 590 -1.09 19.68 8.13
CA ALA A 590 0.15 19.26 8.78
C ALA A 590 1.35 20.18 8.47
N ILE A 591 1.30 20.97 7.40
CA ILE A 591 2.32 21.98 7.05
C ILE A 591 1.98 23.39 7.56
N GLY A 592 0.87 23.54 8.30
CA GLY A 592 0.44 24.80 8.93
C GLY A 592 -0.38 25.72 8.03
N GLU A 593 -0.86 25.23 6.89
CA GLU A 593 -1.74 26.00 5.99
C GLU A 593 -3.20 25.93 6.45
N LYS A 594 -4.02 26.95 6.15
CA LYS A 594 -5.46 26.89 6.41
C LYS A 594 -6.10 25.72 5.66
N VAL A 595 -6.98 24.99 6.33
CA VAL A 595 -7.66 23.82 5.73
C VAL A 595 -8.64 24.26 4.66
N ASP A 596 -8.39 23.84 3.41
CA ASP A 596 -9.38 23.90 2.33
C ASP A 596 -9.98 22.50 2.12
N ILE A 597 -11.22 22.31 2.59
CA ILE A 597 -11.88 20.99 2.59
C ILE A 597 -11.94 20.37 1.19
N PRO A 598 -12.37 21.08 0.13
CA PRO A 598 -12.40 20.51 -1.22
C PRO A 598 -11.02 20.02 -1.69
N THR A 599 -9.98 20.83 -1.52
CA THR A 599 -8.61 20.45 -1.90
C THR A 599 -8.11 19.27 -1.08
N GLU A 600 -8.33 19.26 0.24
CA GLU A 600 -7.91 18.16 1.12
C GLU A 600 -8.59 16.82 0.75
N VAL A 601 -9.86 16.87 0.32
CA VAL A 601 -10.57 15.68 -0.17
C VAL A 601 -9.97 15.23 -1.51
N VAL A 602 -9.82 16.13 -2.50
CA VAL A 602 -9.27 15.79 -3.82
C VAL A 602 -7.87 15.19 -3.70
N ASN A 603 -6.99 15.77 -2.88
CA ASN A 603 -5.63 15.28 -2.69
C ASN A 603 -5.58 13.84 -2.14
N ARG A 604 -6.58 13.41 -1.36
CA ARG A 604 -6.63 12.06 -0.77
C ARG A 604 -7.16 10.99 -1.73
N PHE A 605 -7.78 11.39 -2.82
CA PHE A 605 -8.21 10.52 -3.91
C PHE A 605 -7.36 10.69 -5.17
N THR A 606 -6.29 11.49 -5.10
CA THR A 606 -5.33 11.68 -6.18
C THR A 606 -4.07 10.87 -5.88
N PRO A 607 -3.60 10.02 -6.80
CA PRO A 607 -2.30 9.34 -6.67
C PRO A 607 -1.16 10.32 -6.36
N MET A 608 -0.25 9.96 -5.45
CA MET A 608 0.86 10.84 -5.02
C MET A 608 1.75 11.24 -6.20
N VAL A 609 2.07 10.30 -7.09
CA VAL A 609 2.85 10.58 -8.31
C VAL A 609 2.19 11.65 -9.18
N ILE A 610 0.85 11.63 -9.28
CA ILE A 610 0.11 12.65 -10.05
C ILE A 610 0.15 14.00 -9.33
N GLN A 611 0.06 14.02 -8.00
CA GLN A 611 0.21 15.26 -7.22
C GLN A 611 1.61 15.87 -7.43
N ASP A 612 2.66 15.05 -7.34
CA ASP A 612 4.03 15.49 -7.55
C ASP A 612 4.23 16.04 -8.97
N MET A 613 3.68 15.37 -10.00
CA MET A 613 3.72 15.85 -11.39
C MET A 613 2.96 17.17 -11.60
N ILE A 614 1.80 17.34 -10.95
CA ILE A 614 1.03 18.58 -10.99
C ILE A 614 1.81 19.73 -10.34
N ASP A 615 2.44 19.48 -9.20
CA ASP A 615 3.21 20.49 -8.48
C ASP A 615 4.49 20.86 -9.26
N LEU A 616 5.17 19.88 -9.86
CA LEU A 616 6.27 20.12 -10.79
C LEU A 616 5.84 20.96 -12.01
N TYR A 617 4.70 20.62 -12.63
CA TYR A 617 4.17 21.40 -13.75
C TYR A 617 3.83 22.85 -13.34
N ARG A 618 3.34 23.04 -12.11
CA ARG A 618 3.03 24.37 -11.58
C ARG A 618 4.27 25.21 -11.31
N GLU A 619 5.34 24.60 -10.80
CA GLU A 619 6.59 25.27 -10.42
C GLU A 619 7.54 25.48 -11.61
N GLU A 620 7.74 24.45 -12.44
CA GLU A 620 8.75 24.42 -13.52
C GLU A 620 8.13 24.39 -14.94
N GLY A 621 6.80 24.38 -15.07
CA GLY A 621 6.12 24.29 -16.38
C GLY A 621 6.23 22.91 -17.02
N PRO A 622 6.02 22.79 -18.36
CA PRO A 622 6.14 21.51 -19.08
C PRO A 622 7.50 20.82 -18.91
N GLU A 623 8.58 21.60 -18.75
CA GLU A 623 9.94 21.10 -18.52
C GLU A 623 10.10 20.38 -17.17
N GLY A 624 9.20 20.62 -16.22
CA GLY A 624 9.14 19.92 -14.92
C GLY A 624 8.55 18.52 -14.98
N ILE A 625 7.84 18.14 -16.05
CA ILE A 625 7.17 16.82 -16.13
C ILE A 625 8.20 15.67 -16.11
N PRO A 626 9.27 15.68 -16.93
CA PRO A 626 10.30 14.64 -16.88
C PRO A 626 11.01 14.56 -15.52
N MET A 627 11.11 15.68 -14.79
CA MET A 627 11.69 15.73 -13.45
C MET A 627 10.91 14.90 -12.42
N GLY A 628 9.65 14.55 -12.71
CA GLY A 628 8.78 13.73 -11.86
C GLY A 628 8.91 12.22 -12.07
N PHE A 629 9.56 11.75 -13.14
CA PHE A 629 9.67 10.30 -13.41
C PHE A 629 10.31 9.47 -12.29
N PRO A 630 11.33 9.97 -11.55
CA PRO A 630 11.84 9.25 -10.39
C PRO A 630 10.77 8.94 -9.32
N ALA A 631 9.72 9.78 -9.20
CA ALA A 631 8.62 9.58 -8.25
C ALA A 631 7.86 8.28 -8.50
N ILE A 632 7.72 7.87 -9.78
CA ILE A 632 7.08 6.60 -10.16
C ILE A 632 7.76 5.43 -9.46
N PHE A 633 9.09 5.46 -9.31
CA PHE A 633 9.85 4.37 -8.69
C PHE A 633 10.07 4.55 -7.17
N GLY A 634 9.45 5.57 -6.57
CA GLY A 634 9.43 5.80 -5.13
C GLY A 634 10.51 6.73 -4.60
N VAL A 635 11.20 7.45 -5.49
CA VAL A 635 12.06 8.58 -5.09
C VAL A 635 11.15 9.72 -4.64
N GLY A 636 11.35 10.26 -3.44
CA GLY A 636 10.51 11.36 -2.96
C GLY A 636 10.85 12.64 -3.73
N VAL A 637 9.91 13.17 -4.50
CA VAL A 637 10.08 14.43 -5.23
C VAL A 637 9.31 15.54 -4.51
N GLN A 638 9.95 16.67 -4.29
CA GLN A 638 9.31 17.83 -3.68
C GLN A 638 9.69 19.08 -4.45
N SER A 639 8.72 19.72 -5.10
CA SER A 639 8.93 21.00 -5.75
C SER A 639 8.15 22.08 -5.01
N TYR A 640 8.90 22.98 -4.38
CA TYR A 640 8.36 24.17 -3.76
C TYR A 640 9.45 25.23 -3.73
N GLY A 641 9.09 26.46 -4.07
CA GLY A 641 10.00 27.60 -3.94
C GLY A 641 10.51 27.70 -2.50
N GLY A 642 11.79 27.37 -2.31
CA GLY A 642 12.55 27.73 -1.12
C GLY A 642 12.73 29.26 -1.08
N VAL A 643 13.25 29.79 0.03
CA VAL A 643 13.67 31.20 0.03
C VAL A 643 14.94 31.26 -0.79
N GLU A 644 14.74 31.43 -2.08
CA GLU A 644 15.28 32.60 -2.71
C GLU A 644 14.08 33.39 -3.21
N SER A 645 14.05 34.66 -2.82
CA SER A 645 13.83 35.73 -3.78
C SER A 645 13.02 35.36 -5.00
N TYR A 646 11.71 35.20 -4.86
CA TYR A 646 10.85 34.92 -6.01
C TYR A 646 11.36 33.84 -6.97
N ASN A 647 12.19 32.90 -6.53
CA ASN A 647 12.66 31.82 -7.37
C ASN A 647 13.02 32.28 -8.81
N LEU A 648 13.89 33.29 -8.92
CA LEU A 648 14.43 33.76 -10.20
C LEU A 648 15.51 32.81 -10.75
N GLN A 649 15.85 31.79 -9.96
CA GLN A 649 16.82 30.70 -10.17
C GLN A 649 16.59 29.79 -11.39
N GLY A 650 15.49 29.93 -12.12
CA GLY A 650 15.38 29.28 -13.41
C GLY A 650 16.49 29.76 -14.37
N ARG A 651 16.82 28.98 -15.40
CA ARG A 651 17.77 29.33 -16.49
C ARG A 651 17.43 30.62 -17.26
N LYS A 652 16.43 31.38 -16.81
CA LYS A 652 15.83 32.53 -17.46
C LYS A 652 16.53 33.86 -17.13
N TYR A 653 17.19 33.99 -15.98
CA TYR A 653 17.85 35.24 -15.54
C TYR A 653 19.25 34.99 -14.91
N PRO A 654 20.20 34.41 -15.65
CA PRO A 654 21.48 33.93 -15.10
C PRO A 654 22.33 35.05 -14.46
N GLU A 655 22.37 36.24 -15.07
CA GLU A 655 23.19 37.36 -14.57
C GLU A 655 22.60 38.01 -13.32
N LEU A 656 21.27 38.06 -13.21
CA LEU A 656 20.60 38.54 -11.99
C LEU A 656 20.85 37.61 -10.81
N ASN A 657 20.81 36.29 -11.04
CA ASN A 657 21.05 35.32 -9.99
C ASN A 657 22.49 35.42 -9.47
N LYS A 658 23.49 35.48 -10.36
CA LYS A 658 24.89 35.70 -9.98
C LYS A 658 25.08 36.96 -9.13
N GLU A 659 24.43 38.06 -9.49
CA GLU A 659 24.53 39.33 -8.78
C GLU A 659 23.89 39.25 -7.38
N LEU A 660 22.70 38.66 -7.25
CA LEU A 660 22.02 38.49 -5.97
C LEU A 660 22.80 37.56 -5.02
N ASP A 661 23.37 36.47 -5.55
CA ASP A 661 24.20 35.54 -4.80
C ASP A 661 25.50 36.20 -4.32
N ARG A 662 26.17 36.96 -5.19
CA ARG A 662 27.37 37.75 -4.82
C ARG A 662 27.06 38.72 -3.68
N LEU A 663 25.91 39.39 -3.76
CA LEU A 663 25.48 40.38 -2.77
C LEU A 663 24.87 39.74 -1.51
N GLN A 664 24.65 38.42 -1.48
CA GLN A 664 23.87 37.73 -0.43
C GLN A 664 22.50 38.40 -0.20
N ALA A 665 21.88 38.91 -1.27
CA ALA A 665 20.65 39.69 -1.20
C ALA A 665 19.41 38.78 -1.33
N THR A 666 18.60 38.67 -0.28
CA THR A 666 17.37 37.88 -0.29
C THR A 666 16.14 38.74 -0.56
N ILE A 667 15.28 38.32 -1.49
CA ILE A 667 14.01 39.01 -1.75
C ILE A 667 12.86 38.30 -1.00
N GLY A 668 12.27 38.98 -0.02
CA GLY A 668 11.13 38.42 0.73
C GLY A 668 9.86 38.30 -0.12
N PHE A 669 8.93 37.41 0.28
CA PHE A 669 7.59 37.31 -0.32
C PHE A 669 6.70 38.53 0.01
N PRO A 670 5.62 38.79 -0.74
CA PRO A 670 4.64 39.78 -0.33
C PRO A 670 3.91 39.27 0.93
N SER A 671 3.43 40.20 1.76
CA SER A 671 2.61 39.86 2.95
C SER A 671 1.35 39.09 2.54
N THR A 672 0.92 38.16 3.41
CA THR A 672 -0.39 37.47 3.32
C THR A 672 -1.56 38.43 3.54
N GLN A 673 -1.26 39.64 3.99
CA GLN A 673 -2.20 40.74 4.08
C GLN A 673 -1.92 41.79 3.02
N ALA A 674 -2.97 42.29 2.41
CA ALA A 674 -2.92 43.48 1.58
C ALA A 674 -3.98 44.46 2.09
N PHE A 675 -3.56 45.70 2.37
CA PHE A 675 -4.46 46.77 2.80
C PHE A 675 -5.36 46.41 4.00
N GLY A 676 -4.82 45.70 4.99
CA GLY A 676 -5.56 45.31 6.21
C GLY A 676 -6.42 44.05 6.07
N THR A 677 -6.60 43.53 4.86
CA THR A 677 -7.38 42.32 4.58
C THR A 677 -6.46 41.12 4.39
N GLU A 678 -6.82 39.99 5.01
CA GLU A 678 -6.13 38.71 4.80
C GLU A 678 -6.54 38.10 3.46
N LEU A 679 -5.56 37.80 2.60
CA LEU A 679 -5.81 37.24 1.27
C LEU A 679 -6.22 35.77 1.37
N SER A 680 -7.13 35.32 0.50
CA SER A 680 -7.37 33.88 0.33
C SER A 680 -6.13 33.18 -0.23
N ASN A 681 -6.02 31.87 -0.03
CA ASN A 681 -4.89 31.08 -0.54
C ASN A 681 -4.71 31.23 -2.06
N LYS A 682 -5.82 31.32 -2.82
CA LYS A 682 -5.81 31.49 -4.27
C LYS A 682 -5.28 32.88 -4.66
N GLU A 683 -5.73 33.93 -3.97
CA GLU A 683 -5.28 35.31 -4.19
C GLU A 683 -3.81 35.48 -3.80
N TYR A 684 -3.40 34.94 -2.64
CA TYR A 684 -2.03 35.00 -2.19
C TYR A 684 -1.07 34.24 -3.12
N LYS A 685 -1.47 33.05 -3.59
CA LYS A 685 -0.70 32.29 -4.58
C LYS A 685 -0.57 33.03 -5.90
N ASN A 686 -1.65 33.67 -6.37
CA ASN A 686 -1.61 34.47 -7.59
C ASN A 686 -0.73 35.71 -7.42
N LEU A 687 -0.86 36.44 -6.31
CA LEU A 687 -0.02 37.59 -5.96
C LEU A 687 1.45 37.21 -5.92
N ARG A 688 1.81 36.10 -5.26
CA ARG A 688 3.18 35.61 -5.20
C ARG A 688 3.73 35.32 -6.60
N LYS A 689 2.93 34.70 -7.47
CA LYS A 689 3.32 34.39 -8.85
C LYS A 689 3.52 35.65 -9.71
N THR A 690 2.58 36.59 -9.68
CA THR A 690 2.64 37.81 -10.51
C THR A 690 3.73 38.76 -10.05
N THR A 691 3.84 38.96 -8.73
CA THR A 691 4.86 39.86 -8.17
C THR A 691 6.27 39.33 -8.44
N GLY A 692 6.46 38.02 -8.49
CA GLY A 692 7.77 37.44 -8.77
C GLY A 692 8.27 37.69 -10.17
N LYS A 693 7.40 37.50 -11.15
CA LYS A 693 7.71 37.83 -12.54
C LYS A 693 8.01 39.33 -12.70
N ALA A 694 7.25 40.19 -12.01
CA ALA A 694 7.46 41.63 -12.08
C ALA A 694 8.80 42.04 -11.44
N ILE A 695 9.17 41.46 -10.30
CA ILE A 695 10.46 41.70 -9.65
C ILE A 695 11.62 41.19 -10.52
N ALA A 696 11.46 40.02 -11.14
CA ALA A 696 12.44 39.48 -12.09
C ALA A 696 12.79 40.50 -13.17
N GLY A 697 11.75 41.03 -13.83
CA GLY A 697 11.90 42.01 -14.91
C GLY A 697 12.58 43.28 -14.43
N ALA A 698 12.04 43.87 -13.35
CA ALA A 698 12.54 45.13 -12.81
C ALA A 698 14.00 45.04 -12.35
N LEU A 699 14.40 43.94 -11.70
CA LEU A 699 15.78 43.77 -11.26
C LEU A 699 16.72 43.41 -12.42
N THR A 700 16.25 42.69 -13.44
CA THR A 700 17.06 42.39 -14.64
C THR A 700 17.38 43.66 -15.43
N GLU A 701 16.47 44.63 -15.45
CA GLU A 701 16.72 45.96 -16.01
C GLU A 701 17.65 46.78 -15.11
N LEU A 702 17.41 46.76 -13.79
CA LEU A 702 18.22 47.49 -12.81
C LEU A 702 19.70 47.13 -12.86
N ILE A 703 20.05 45.83 -12.92
CA ILE A 703 21.45 45.40 -12.91
C ILE A 703 22.19 45.74 -14.22
N LYS A 704 21.47 46.06 -15.29
CA LYS A 704 22.04 46.51 -16.57
C LYS A 704 22.28 48.01 -16.61
N ASP A 705 21.75 48.76 -15.64
CA ASP A 705 21.91 50.20 -15.55
C ASP A 705 23.38 50.55 -15.26
N PRO A 706 24.05 51.36 -16.09
CA PRO A 706 25.41 51.81 -15.85
C PRO A 706 25.60 52.49 -14.48
N GLU A 707 24.58 53.18 -13.98
CA GLU A 707 24.62 53.84 -12.67
C GLU A 707 24.56 52.81 -11.54
N TYR A 708 23.84 51.70 -11.70
CA TYR A 708 23.82 50.61 -10.73
C TYR A 708 25.20 49.96 -10.57
N VAL A 709 25.94 49.78 -11.67
CA VAL A 709 27.28 49.15 -11.65
C VAL A 709 28.26 49.94 -10.79
N LYS A 710 28.18 51.28 -10.82
CA LYS A 710 29.05 52.22 -10.07
C LYS A 710 28.78 52.25 -8.56
N LEU A 711 27.66 51.70 -8.09
CA LEU A 711 27.29 51.72 -6.68
C LEU A 711 28.12 50.73 -5.84
N SER A 712 28.36 51.09 -4.58
CA SER A 712 28.88 50.15 -3.58
C SER A 712 27.87 49.01 -3.31
N ASP A 713 28.35 47.87 -2.81
CA ASP A 713 27.48 46.71 -2.54
C ASP A 713 26.35 47.03 -1.55
N GLU A 714 26.58 47.89 -0.56
CA GLU A 714 25.53 48.35 0.36
C GLU A 714 24.48 49.24 -0.33
N GLN A 715 24.92 50.12 -1.23
CA GLN A 715 24.00 50.93 -2.05
C GLN A 715 23.20 50.05 -3.03
N LYS A 716 23.83 49.04 -3.63
CA LYS A 716 23.17 48.05 -4.50
C LYS A 716 22.08 47.28 -3.75
N LYS A 717 22.38 46.76 -2.56
CA LYS A 717 21.40 46.08 -1.70
C LYS A 717 20.22 46.99 -1.34
N ARG A 718 20.48 48.25 -0.96
CA ARG A 718 19.43 49.23 -0.64
C ARG A 718 18.55 49.52 -1.85
N LEU A 719 19.15 49.67 -3.04
CA LEU A 719 18.41 49.95 -4.26
C LEU A 719 17.58 48.75 -4.72
N ILE A 720 18.12 47.53 -4.65
CA ILE A 720 17.38 46.28 -4.88
C ILE A 720 16.17 46.21 -3.96
N ASN A 721 16.34 46.42 -2.66
CA ASN A 721 15.25 46.38 -1.69
C ASN A 721 14.17 47.43 -2.00
N LYS A 722 14.58 48.65 -2.35
CA LYS A 722 13.66 49.73 -2.74
C LYS A 722 12.83 49.36 -3.99
N VAL A 723 13.47 48.80 -5.02
CA VAL A 723 12.78 48.37 -6.25
C VAL A 723 11.83 47.22 -5.96
N VAL A 724 12.27 46.23 -5.19
CA VAL A 724 11.45 45.10 -4.73
C VAL A 724 10.20 45.58 -4.01
N ASP A 725 10.35 46.51 -3.06
CA ASP A 725 9.22 47.00 -2.25
C ASP A 725 8.24 47.80 -3.11
N LYS A 726 8.74 48.61 -4.05
CA LYS A 726 7.88 49.31 -5.02
C LYS A 726 7.06 48.32 -5.87
N VAL A 727 7.69 47.27 -6.38
CA VAL A 727 7.01 46.25 -7.19
C VAL A 727 5.99 45.47 -6.37
N LYS A 728 6.31 45.11 -5.11
CA LYS A 728 5.35 44.45 -4.20
C LYS A 728 4.12 45.32 -3.94
N THR A 729 4.33 46.61 -3.68
CA THR A 729 3.26 47.57 -3.44
C THR A 729 2.36 47.70 -4.67
N LYS A 730 2.94 47.85 -5.86
CA LYS A 730 2.20 47.90 -7.14
C LYS A 730 1.52 46.57 -7.51
N ALA A 731 2.05 45.43 -7.08
CA ALA A 731 1.38 44.15 -7.33
C ALA A 731 0.21 43.92 -6.37
N LYS A 732 0.31 44.40 -5.13
CA LYS A 732 -0.79 44.38 -4.15
C LYS A 732 -1.94 45.28 -4.57
N SER A 733 -1.66 46.46 -5.14
CA SER A 733 -2.72 47.37 -5.58
C SER A 733 -3.64 46.77 -6.63
N LYS A 734 -3.10 45.97 -7.56
CA LYS A 734 -3.86 45.29 -8.61
C LYS A 734 -4.87 44.24 -8.11
N LEU A 735 -4.88 43.93 -6.83
CA LEU A 735 -5.85 43.00 -6.22
C LEU A 735 -7.12 43.69 -5.72
N PHE A 736 -7.12 45.02 -5.63
CA PHE A 736 -8.22 45.81 -5.07
C PHE A 736 -8.71 46.80 -6.11
N SER A 737 -9.96 47.23 -6.00
CA SER A 737 -10.45 48.35 -6.79
C SER A 737 -9.80 49.66 -6.35
N ASP A 738 -9.65 50.61 -7.27
CA ASP A 738 -9.08 51.94 -7.03
C ASP A 738 -9.72 52.62 -5.81
N LYS A 739 -11.04 52.46 -5.68
CA LYS A 739 -11.85 52.99 -4.58
C LYS A 739 -11.50 52.38 -3.22
N GLU A 740 -11.22 51.08 -3.15
CA GLU A 740 -10.82 50.40 -1.92
C GLU A 740 -9.42 50.83 -1.47
N MET A 741 -8.51 51.03 -2.42
CA MET A 741 -7.14 51.43 -2.11
C MET A 741 -7.06 52.89 -1.64
N ILE A 742 -7.75 53.83 -2.30
CA ILE A 742 -7.87 55.22 -1.84
C ILE A 742 -8.47 55.26 -0.42
N ASN A 743 -9.49 54.44 -0.16
CA ASN A 743 -10.13 54.41 1.15
C ASN A 743 -9.21 53.87 2.26
N GLU A 744 -8.33 52.91 1.95
CA GLU A 744 -7.37 52.40 2.94
C GLU A 744 -6.20 53.37 3.18
N ILE A 745 -5.69 54.04 2.14
CA ILE A 745 -4.69 55.12 2.31
C ILE A 745 -5.29 56.21 3.20
N ARG A 746 -6.54 56.61 2.94
CA ARG A 746 -7.30 57.56 3.76
C ARG A 746 -7.36 57.13 5.22
N LYS A 747 -7.76 55.88 5.50
CA LYS A 747 -7.82 55.34 6.88
C LYS A 747 -6.47 55.38 7.61
N ARG A 748 -5.36 55.13 6.89
CA ARG A 748 -4.01 55.20 7.48
C ARG A 748 -3.58 56.62 7.81
N LEU A 749 -3.88 57.57 6.93
CA LEU A 749 -3.64 59.00 7.18
C LEU A 749 -4.44 59.47 8.39
N ILE A 750 -5.72 59.09 8.49
CA ILE A 750 -6.58 59.38 9.65
C ILE A 750 -5.99 58.79 10.93
N LYS A 751 -5.58 57.51 10.89
CA LYS A 751 -4.92 56.85 12.03
C LYS A 751 -3.58 57.51 12.41
N GLY A 752 -2.92 58.17 11.47
CA GLY A 752 -1.72 58.98 11.68
C GLY A 752 -2.00 60.39 12.22
N GLY A 753 -3.26 60.72 12.54
CA GLY A 753 -3.67 62.02 13.10
C GLY A 753 -4.05 63.06 12.04
N MET A 754 -4.21 62.67 10.77
CA MET A 754 -4.67 63.57 9.71
C MET A 754 -6.19 63.73 9.75
N ASP A 755 -6.67 64.94 9.59
CA ASP A 755 -8.10 65.24 9.48
C ASP A 755 -8.79 64.47 8.33
N GLU A 756 -10.07 64.12 8.47
CA GLU A 756 -10.76 63.23 7.54
C GLU A 756 -10.91 63.81 6.12
N GLU A 757 -11.20 65.11 5.99
CA GLU A 757 -11.33 65.73 4.66
C GLU A 757 -9.96 65.88 3.99
N LYS A 758 -8.94 66.27 4.77
CA LYS A 758 -7.56 66.35 4.27
C LYS A 758 -7.01 64.97 3.89
N ALA A 759 -7.30 63.95 4.69
CA ALA A 759 -6.90 62.57 4.43
C ALA A 759 -7.54 62.00 3.17
N LYS A 760 -8.75 62.45 2.81
CA LYS A 760 -9.45 62.01 1.60
C LYS A 760 -8.80 62.54 0.33
N GLU A 761 -8.44 63.83 0.32
CA GLU A 761 -7.74 64.47 -0.80
C GLU A 761 -6.30 63.95 -0.92
N THR A 762 -5.55 63.94 0.19
CA THR A 762 -4.17 63.42 0.23
C THR A 762 -4.11 61.93 -0.13
N ALA A 763 -5.11 61.12 0.24
CA ALA A 763 -5.14 59.72 -0.17
C ALA A 763 -5.30 59.55 -1.68
N LYS A 764 -6.04 60.43 -2.34
CA LYS A 764 -6.22 60.41 -3.80
C LYS A 764 -4.96 60.88 -4.51
N GLU A 765 -4.28 61.91 -4.01
CA GLU A 765 -3.00 62.37 -4.54
C GLU A 765 -1.88 61.33 -4.38
N ILE A 766 -1.78 60.69 -3.21
CA ILE A 766 -0.82 59.60 -2.99
C ILE A 766 -1.13 58.43 -3.92
N TYR A 767 -2.42 58.10 -4.10
CA TYR A 767 -2.85 57.06 -5.03
C TYR A 767 -2.37 57.37 -6.45
N GLU A 768 -2.68 58.54 -6.98
CA GLU A 768 -2.34 58.97 -8.34
C GLU A 768 -0.82 59.07 -8.57
N LYS A 769 -0.05 59.36 -7.51
CA LYS A 769 1.41 59.46 -7.59
C LYS A 769 2.13 58.11 -7.49
N GLU A 770 1.60 57.16 -6.72
CA GLU A 770 2.33 55.94 -6.37
C GLU A 770 1.92 54.69 -7.15
N PHE A 771 0.71 54.64 -7.71
CA PHE A 771 0.11 53.43 -8.28
C PHE A 771 -0.25 53.59 -9.76
#